data_AF-A0A520CPC2-F1
#
_entry.id   AF-A0A520CPC2-F1
#
_cell.length_a   1.000
_cell.length_b   1.000
_cell.length_c   1.000
_cell.angle_alpha   90.00
_cell.angle_beta   90.00
_cell.angle_gamma   90.00
#
_symmetry.space_group_name_H-M   'P 1'
#
loop_
_entity.id
_entity.type
_entity.pdbx_description
1 polymer ?
#
loop_
_entity_poly.entity_id
_entity_poly.type
_entity_poly.pdbx_seq_one_letter_code
_entity_poly.pdbx_strand_id
1 'polypeptide(L)'
;DDQRWMTYRQAEAAGAQVRKGEHGTPIQYWKFDEETPKVDGQGQPVRNSQGDSEMVRVKLERPRVFHATVFNASQIDGLPPVQRPEGAEPRWSAVERAETILAASGATIRHESGNRAFYRSATDSIHLPQPGQFASADRYYATALHELGHWTGHASRLDRDLSHPFGSEGYAREELRAEIASLILGDALGIGHDPGQHAAYVKSWIQVLENDPLEIVRAAADAEKIQRFVMSFEQVQQQENVQHSGMEALPVQGSDSIPAAVRPDLFVSTDGQAGRLQDCLVVDAHVEMDQLDQAAKLALLKDDAVRHDPTSTDEQRDAAKEDRQRTSGAVVAADPVLSARLEQLGREHEAQASRVPRAEAAPQPMSTRKPGKGEAVGKVSLLKVPYREKNEAKALGAKWDRQEQAWYVPTGVDPTVFARWSQATPAQKTLKDQEAEAIAAVSHELRGREGRQYLAVPYEDRLEAKAAGAEWDKVLKSWYIGPQADAAPLQRWVPNLLVAEQEPAMQPRDEFAEAMREHGLVVEGDHPIMDGTKHRVPVEGGKPGAVDGFYVLFGDGHPAGRIINHKTGVDEKWKSKGYALSSEQKAGLQAEAAANLARRAAALVIQHDQAAARVTAQLETLQPVAEPTPYLAAKGVQVHPGAFTDREQRTTFIPAIDVDNKLWSMQYIHEDGTKRFAKDARKEGCFHAVGGLDTLARAPALVIGEGYATAVTLSEALG
;
A
#
# COMPACT_ATOMS: atom_id res chain seq x y z
N ASP A 1 -36.21 -8.20 -2.49
CA ASP A 1 -36.42 -7.88 -1.06
C ASP A 1 -36.48 -6.38 -0.82
N ASP A 2 -37.18 -5.96 0.23
CA ASP A 2 -37.23 -4.55 0.64
C ASP A 2 -35.89 -4.17 1.27
N GLN A 3 -35.17 -3.20 0.68
CA GLN A 3 -33.82 -2.81 1.11
C GLN A 3 -33.81 -1.91 2.34
N ARG A 4 -34.97 -1.49 2.85
CA ARG A 4 -35.06 -0.58 3.99
C ARG A 4 -34.81 -1.33 5.30
N TRP A 5 -33.98 -0.74 6.16
CA TRP A 5 -33.70 -1.22 7.52
C TRP A 5 -33.93 -0.10 8.53
N MET A 6 -34.51 -0.43 9.68
CA MET A 6 -34.90 0.57 10.68
C MET A 6 -34.67 0.02 12.09
N THR A 7 -34.22 0.85 13.02
CA THR A 7 -34.28 0.50 14.44
C THR A 7 -35.74 0.43 14.91
N TYR A 8 -36.01 -0.28 16.01
CA TYR A 8 -37.36 -0.35 16.59
C TYR A 8 -37.96 1.05 16.82
N ARG A 9 -37.16 1.98 17.36
CA ARG A 9 -37.61 3.36 17.62
C ARG A 9 -37.92 4.14 16.35
N GLN A 10 -37.18 3.92 15.26
CA GLN A 10 -37.46 4.54 13.97
C GLN A 10 -38.76 4.00 13.36
N ALA A 11 -39.01 2.69 13.48
CA ALA A 11 -40.28 2.10 13.06
C ALA A 11 -41.45 2.68 13.85
N GLU A 12 -41.33 2.74 15.18
CA GLU A 12 -42.35 3.32 16.08
C GLU A 12 -42.61 4.81 15.76
N ALA A 13 -41.56 5.60 15.54
CA ALA A 13 -41.68 7.01 15.17
C ALA A 13 -42.34 7.21 13.79
N ALA A 14 -42.19 6.25 12.88
CA ALA A 14 -42.88 6.21 11.59
C ALA A 14 -44.33 5.69 11.68
N GLY A 15 -44.84 5.41 12.89
CA GLY A 15 -46.17 4.83 13.10
C GLY A 15 -46.26 3.35 12.70
N ALA A 16 -45.13 2.68 12.53
CA ALA A 16 -45.02 1.30 12.13
C ALA A 16 -44.59 0.41 13.31
N GLN A 17 -44.85 -0.89 13.23
CA GLN A 17 -44.63 -1.83 14.33
C GLN A 17 -43.85 -3.05 13.86
N VAL A 18 -42.69 -3.31 14.49
CA VAL A 18 -41.98 -4.58 14.32
C VAL A 18 -42.90 -5.71 14.79
N ARG A 19 -43.11 -6.73 13.96
CA ARG A 19 -43.98 -7.85 14.30
C ARG A 19 -43.49 -8.62 15.51
N LYS A 20 -44.43 -9.11 16.30
CA LYS A 20 -44.14 -9.90 17.50
C LYS A 20 -43.43 -11.21 17.10
N GLY A 21 -42.27 -11.45 17.70
CA GLY A 21 -41.46 -12.65 17.46
C GLY A 21 -40.36 -12.49 16.41
N GLU A 22 -40.29 -11.34 15.72
CA GLU A 22 -39.18 -11.03 14.81
C GLU A 22 -37.88 -10.75 15.57
N HIS A 23 -36.77 -11.21 15.01
CA HIS A 23 -35.43 -10.97 15.56
C HIS A 23 -34.72 -9.89 14.76
N GLY A 24 -34.17 -8.90 15.46
CA GLY A 24 -33.41 -7.81 14.84
C GLY A 24 -31.97 -8.22 14.55
N THR A 25 -31.37 -7.56 13.56
CA THR A 25 -29.98 -7.74 13.15
C THR A 25 -29.11 -6.67 13.84
N PRO A 26 -28.04 -7.05 14.56
CA PRO A 26 -27.12 -6.09 15.14
C PRO A 26 -26.25 -5.46 14.05
N ILE A 27 -26.12 -4.13 14.08
CA ILE A 27 -25.19 -3.36 13.27
C ILE A 27 -24.24 -2.59 14.19
N GLN A 28 -23.06 -2.30 13.65
CA GLN A 28 -22.04 -1.51 14.33
C GLN A 28 -21.70 -0.30 13.46
N TYR A 29 -21.63 0.89 14.07
CA TYR A 29 -21.09 2.06 13.40
C TYR A 29 -20.07 2.75 14.28
N TRP A 30 -19.07 3.35 13.64
CA TRP A 30 -17.93 3.96 14.32
C TRP A 30 -18.02 5.47 14.19
N LYS A 31 -18.11 6.17 15.32
CA LYS A 31 -18.07 7.63 15.38
C LYS A 31 -16.61 8.05 15.47
N PHE A 32 -16.11 8.67 14.41
CA PHE A 32 -14.74 9.19 14.32
C PHE A 32 -14.64 10.67 14.67
N ASP A 33 -15.74 11.42 14.64
CA ASP A 33 -15.79 12.83 14.98
C ASP A 33 -17.00 13.14 15.86
N GLU A 34 -16.93 14.20 16.65
CA GLU A 34 -18.03 14.71 17.46
C GLU A 34 -18.22 16.20 17.22
N GLU A 35 -19.48 16.64 17.14
CA GLU A 35 -19.79 18.06 17.10
C GLU A 35 -19.79 18.61 18.53
N THR A 36 -18.91 19.57 18.77
CA THR A 36 -18.80 20.28 20.05
C THR A 36 -19.03 21.76 19.81
N PRO A 37 -19.59 22.51 20.77
CA PRO A 37 -19.69 23.97 20.64
C PRO A 37 -18.31 24.55 20.36
N LYS A 38 -18.19 25.30 19.26
CA LYS A 38 -17.01 26.07 18.92
C LYS A 38 -16.81 27.08 20.03
N VAL A 39 -15.70 26.96 20.73
CA VAL A 39 -15.35 27.86 21.83
C VAL A 39 -14.39 28.94 21.34
N ASP A 40 -14.55 30.16 21.83
CA ASP A 40 -13.61 31.24 21.61
C ASP A 40 -12.33 31.06 22.46
N GLY A 41 -11.38 31.98 22.33
CA GLY A 41 -10.15 31.97 23.13
C GLY A 41 -10.35 32.09 24.65
N GLN A 42 -11.59 32.25 25.13
CA GLN A 42 -11.99 32.29 26.54
C GLN A 42 -12.84 31.09 26.96
N GLY A 43 -13.02 30.09 26.08
CA GLY A 43 -13.77 28.87 26.38
C GLY A 43 -15.28 29.03 26.33
N GLN A 44 -15.81 30.17 25.86
CA GLN A 44 -17.25 30.37 25.73
C GLN A 44 -17.75 29.95 24.35
N PRO A 45 -18.96 29.37 24.24
CA PRO A 45 -19.54 29.00 22.95
C PRO A 45 -19.69 30.25 22.07
N VAL A 46 -18.98 30.27 20.94
CA VAL A 46 -19.18 31.25 19.88
C VAL A 46 -20.61 31.08 19.40
N ARG A 47 -21.41 32.14 19.47
CA ARG A 47 -22.82 32.09 19.03
C ARG A 47 -22.97 32.74 17.67
N ASN A 48 -23.76 32.12 16.80
CA ASN A 48 -24.12 32.68 15.51
C ASN A 48 -25.10 33.87 15.67
N SER A 49 -25.45 34.51 14.55
CA SER A 49 -26.37 35.66 14.51
C SER A 49 -27.79 35.37 15.00
N GLN A 50 -28.15 34.11 15.22
CA GLN A 50 -29.45 33.68 15.76
C GLN A 50 -29.39 33.34 17.26
N GLY A 51 -28.20 33.42 17.88
CA GLY A 51 -28.01 33.18 19.31
C GLY A 51 -27.71 31.73 19.68
N ASP A 52 -27.57 30.84 18.69
CA ASP A 52 -27.21 29.43 18.88
C ASP A 52 -25.70 29.25 18.85
N SER A 53 -25.19 28.30 19.64
CA SER A 53 -23.78 27.93 19.64
C SER A 53 -23.36 27.40 18.27
N GLU A 54 -22.37 28.05 17.65
CA GLU A 54 -21.69 27.56 16.46
C GLU A 54 -21.02 26.22 16.82
N MET A 55 -21.25 25.16 16.07
CA MET A 55 -20.69 23.83 16.34
C MET A 55 -19.44 23.60 15.49
N VAL A 56 -18.41 22.99 16.07
CA VAL A 56 -17.20 22.55 15.37
C VAL A 56 -17.08 21.04 15.45
N ARG A 57 -16.73 20.42 14.33
CA ARG A 57 -16.50 18.98 14.21
C ARG A 57 -15.08 18.65 14.65
N VAL A 58 -14.94 17.89 15.74
CA VAL A 58 -13.65 17.50 16.32
C VAL A 58 -13.42 16.01 16.11
N LYS A 59 -12.27 15.66 15.51
CA LYS A 59 -11.87 14.26 15.30
C LYS A 59 -11.50 13.59 16.63
N LEU A 60 -12.14 12.47 16.93
CA LEU A 60 -11.95 11.67 18.13
C LEU A 60 -10.61 10.91 18.07
N GLU A 61 -9.84 10.93 19.16
CA GLU A 61 -8.57 10.22 19.26
C GLU A 61 -8.71 8.70 19.25
N ARG A 62 -9.83 8.20 19.79
CA ARG A 62 -10.24 6.80 19.69
C ARG A 62 -11.66 6.77 19.12
N PRO A 63 -11.88 6.12 17.97
CA PRO A 63 -13.20 5.94 17.41
C PRO A 63 -14.14 5.29 18.43
N ARG A 64 -15.34 5.83 18.60
CA ARG A 64 -16.35 5.26 19.51
C ARG A 64 -17.23 4.29 18.74
N VAL A 65 -17.35 3.07 19.27
CA VAL A 65 -18.20 2.02 18.70
C VAL A 65 -19.62 2.17 19.23
N PHE A 66 -20.58 2.23 18.32
CA PHE A 66 -22.00 2.15 18.64
C PHE A 66 -22.59 0.88 18.07
N HIS A 67 -23.46 0.25 18.84
CA HIS A 67 -24.22 -0.92 18.43
C HIS A 67 -25.69 -0.51 18.34
N ALA A 68 -26.34 -0.88 17.24
CA ALA A 68 -27.79 -0.71 17.08
C ALA A 68 -28.39 -2.01 16.58
N THR A 69 -29.64 -2.27 16.94
CA THR A 69 -30.40 -3.40 16.39
C THR A 69 -31.41 -2.86 15.39
N VAL A 70 -31.32 -3.33 14.16
CA VAL A 70 -32.20 -2.94 13.06
C VAL A 70 -33.07 -4.11 12.62
N PHE A 71 -34.23 -3.80 12.06
CA PHE A 71 -35.19 -4.74 11.51
C PHE A 71 -35.38 -4.38 10.04
N ASN A 72 -35.41 -5.39 9.17
CA ASN A 72 -35.73 -5.17 7.77
C ASN A 72 -37.20 -4.72 7.64
N ALA A 73 -37.52 -3.88 6.66
CA ALA A 73 -38.89 -3.42 6.45
C ALA A 73 -39.89 -4.58 6.25
N SER A 74 -39.45 -5.72 5.72
CA SER A 74 -40.28 -6.93 5.66
C SER A 74 -40.74 -7.43 7.03
N GLN A 75 -40.03 -7.11 8.12
CA GLN A 75 -40.32 -7.48 9.52
C GLN A 75 -41.26 -6.49 10.24
N ILE A 76 -41.65 -5.41 9.57
CA ILE A 76 -42.34 -4.27 10.16
C ILE A 76 -43.69 -4.07 9.47
N ASP A 77 -44.76 -4.07 10.25
CA ASP A 77 -46.11 -3.77 9.77
C ASP A 77 -46.38 -2.26 9.82
N GLY A 78 -47.20 -1.76 8.89
CA GLY A 78 -47.60 -0.34 8.87
C GLY A 78 -46.61 0.60 8.16
N LEU A 79 -45.55 0.08 7.55
CA LEU A 79 -44.69 0.88 6.68
C LEU A 79 -45.39 1.19 5.34
N PRO A 80 -45.25 2.42 4.81
CA PRO A 80 -45.72 2.71 3.47
C PRO A 80 -45.00 1.81 2.46
N PRO A 81 -45.71 1.35 1.40
CA PRO A 81 -45.08 0.58 0.33
C PRO A 81 -43.92 1.38 -0.26
N VAL A 82 -42.86 0.68 -0.68
CA VAL A 82 -41.74 1.31 -1.39
C VAL A 82 -42.33 2.01 -2.61
N GLN A 83 -42.24 3.34 -2.64
CA GLN A 83 -42.55 4.11 -3.83
C GLN A 83 -41.44 3.84 -4.84
N ARG A 84 -41.56 2.73 -5.57
CA ARG A 84 -40.82 2.56 -6.80
C ARG A 84 -41.48 3.51 -7.80
N PRO A 85 -40.76 4.45 -8.43
CA PRO A 85 -41.37 5.32 -9.43
C PRO A 85 -42.08 4.44 -10.48
N GLU A 86 -43.41 4.48 -10.50
CA GLU A 86 -44.22 3.72 -11.45
C GLU A 86 -43.86 4.20 -12.85
N GLY A 87 -43.30 3.31 -13.68
CA GLY A 87 -42.89 3.63 -15.04
C GLY A 87 -41.40 4.00 -15.22
N ALA A 88 -40.60 4.04 -14.16
CA ALA A 88 -39.14 4.00 -14.31
C ALA A 88 -38.71 2.54 -14.57
N GLU A 89 -38.96 2.05 -15.79
CA GLU A 89 -38.10 0.97 -16.29
C GLU A 89 -36.66 1.49 -16.17
N PRO A 90 -35.70 0.72 -15.61
CA PRO A 90 -34.30 1.11 -15.71
C PRO A 90 -33.93 1.03 -17.19
N ARG A 91 -34.12 2.15 -17.90
CA ARG A 91 -33.96 2.25 -19.35
C ARG A 91 -32.49 2.39 -19.78
N TRP A 92 -31.57 2.22 -18.84
CA TRP A 92 -30.13 2.16 -19.04
C TRP A 92 -29.64 0.79 -18.60
N SER A 93 -28.95 0.08 -19.49
CA SER A 93 -28.41 -1.24 -19.16
C SER A 93 -27.29 -1.10 -18.13
N ALA A 94 -27.18 -2.04 -17.18
CA ALA A 94 -26.12 -2.04 -16.15
C ALA A 94 -24.71 -1.88 -16.76
N VAL A 95 -24.51 -2.51 -17.93
CA VAL A 95 -23.32 -2.41 -18.77
C VAL A 95 -23.03 -0.98 -19.22
N GLU A 96 -24.03 -0.27 -19.74
CA GLU A 96 -23.90 1.10 -20.22
C GLU A 96 -23.51 2.08 -19.09
N ARG A 97 -24.04 1.86 -17.88
CA ARG A 97 -23.65 2.66 -16.70
C ARG A 97 -22.18 2.42 -16.33
N ALA A 98 -21.72 1.16 -16.35
CA ALA A 98 -20.30 0.86 -16.12
C ALA A 98 -19.39 1.42 -17.21
N GLU A 99 -19.78 1.32 -18.49
CA GLU A 99 -19.03 1.94 -19.59
C GLU A 99 -18.90 3.44 -19.40
N THR A 100 -20.01 4.08 -19.03
CA THR A 100 -20.06 5.52 -18.78
C THR A 100 -19.10 5.91 -17.66
N ILE A 101 -19.13 5.18 -16.53
CA ILE A 101 -18.24 5.42 -15.40
C ILE A 101 -16.77 5.20 -15.80
N LEU A 102 -16.45 4.12 -16.51
CA LEU A 102 -15.09 3.84 -16.95
C LEU A 102 -14.57 4.92 -17.88
N ALA A 103 -15.39 5.40 -18.83
CA ALA A 103 -15.03 6.49 -19.72
C ALA A 103 -14.84 7.81 -18.97
N ALA A 104 -15.81 8.18 -18.12
CA ALA A 104 -15.79 9.42 -17.35
C ALA A 104 -14.68 9.44 -16.27
N SER A 105 -14.22 8.28 -15.81
CA SER A 105 -13.11 8.18 -14.85
C SER A 105 -11.79 8.74 -15.40
N GLY A 106 -11.62 8.79 -16.73
CA GLY A 106 -10.36 9.14 -17.37
C GLY A 106 -9.22 8.13 -17.13
N ALA A 107 -9.52 6.96 -16.56
CA ALA A 107 -8.52 5.92 -16.34
C ALA A 107 -7.96 5.43 -17.67
N THR A 108 -6.63 5.31 -17.76
CA THR A 108 -5.99 4.71 -18.94
C THR A 108 -6.17 3.20 -18.90
N ILE A 109 -7.16 2.68 -19.63
CA ILE A 109 -7.45 1.24 -19.74
C ILE A 109 -6.78 0.69 -21.00
N ARG A 110 -5.96 -0.36 -20.82
CA ARG A 110 -5.25 -1.04 -21.92
C ARG A 110 -5.69 -2.50 -22.00
N HIS A 111 -6.08 -2.92 -23.19
CA HIS A 111 -6.41 -4.32 -23.46
C HIS A 111 -5.20 -5.05 -24.03
N GLU A 112 -4.75 -6.10 -23.35
CA GLU A 112 -3.58 -6.87 -23.74
C GLU A 112 -3.96 -8.31 -24.10
N SER A 113 -3.19 -8.92 -24.99
CA SER A 113 -3.32 -10.36 -25.28
C SER A 113 -2.78 -11.16 -24.09
N GLY A 114 -3.68 -11.63 -23.22
CA GLY A 114 -3.36 -12.38 -22.00
C GLY A 114 -4.60 -12.63 -21.14
N ASN A 115 -4.45 -13.32 -20.00
CA ASN A 115 -5.55 -13.65 -19.08
C ASN A 115 -5.43 -12.93 -17.73
N ARG A 116 -4.70 -11.81 -17.66
CA ARG A 116 -4.47 -11.08 -16.41
C ARG A 116 -5.12 -9.70 -16.46
N ALA A 117 -5.89 -9.40 -15.43
CA ALA A 117 -6.32 -8.05 -15.08
C ALA A 117 -5.44 -7.54 -13.93
N PHE A 118 -5.01 -6.28 -13.99
CA PHE A 118 -4.31 -5.61 -12.89
C PHE A 118 -4.24 -4.09 -13.11
N TYR A 119 -4.27 -3.34 -12.01
CA TYR A 119 -3.83 -1.95 -11.97
C TYR A 119 -2.31 -1.84 -11.77
N ARG A 120 -1.66 -0.96 -12.54
CA ARG A 120 -0.23 -0.67 -12.43
C ARG A 120 -0.01 0.75 -11.91
N SER A 121 0.35 0.87 -10.63
CA SER A 121 0.59 2.15 -9.97
C SER A 121 1.68 3.00 -10.62
N ALA A 122 2.77 2.39 -11.09
CA ALA A 122 3.91 3.11 -11.66
C ALA A 122 3.60 3.88 -12.95
N THR A 123 2.59 3.45 -13.72
CA THR A 123 2.18 4.09 -14.98
C THR A 123 0.77 4.65 -14.91
N ASP A 124 0.14 4.56 -13.74
CA ASP A 124 -1.26 4.92 -13.51
C ASP A 124 -2.21 4.36 -14.60
N SER A 125 -2.12 3.06 -14.88
CA SER A 125 -2.90 2.41 -15.94
C SER A 125 -3.51 1.09 -15.51
N ILE A 126 -4.73 0.83 -15.99
CA ILE A 126 -5.46 -0.41 -15.81
C ILE A 126 -5.19 -1.31 -17.02
N HIS A 127 -4.82 -2.56 -16.78
CA HIS A 127 -4.58 -3.56 -17.82
C HIS A 127 -5.64 -4.64 -17.71
N LEU A 128 -6.36 -4.91 -18.80
CA LEU A 128 -7.41 -5.92 -18.87
C LEU A 128 -7.16 -6.90 -20.03
N PRO A 129 -7.61 -8.17 -19.93
CA PRO A 129 -7.78 -9.04 -21.08
C PRO A 129 -8.72 -8.43 -22.12
N GLN A 130 -8.65 -8.89 -23.36
CA GLN A 130 -9.59 -8.46 -24.41
C GLN A 130 -11.03 -8.76 -23.97
N PRO A 131 -12.02 -7.87 -24.23
CA PRO A 131 -13.40 -8.08 -23.78
C PRO A 131 -13.99 -9.42 -24.27
N GLY A 132 -13.63 -9.85 -25.49
CA GLY A 132 -14.05 -11.14 -26.05
C GLY A 132 -13.49 -12.39 -25.36
N GLN A 133 -12.53 -12.25 -24.43
CA GLN A 133 -12.01 -13.35 -23.60
C GLN A 133 -12.88 -13.60 -22.36
N PHE A 134 -13.77 -12.67 -22.01
CA PHE A 134 -14.69 -12.83 -20.89
C PHE A 134 -15.94 -13.59 -21.32
N ALA A 135 -16.46 -14.43 -20.42
CA ALA A 135 -17.65 -15.25 -20.70
C ALA A 135 -18.94 -14.42 -20.83
N SER A 136 -18.97 -13.21 -20.24
CA SER A 136 -20.07 -12.26 -20.34
C SER A 136 -19.59 -10.83 -20.11
N ALA A 137 -20.37 -9.85 -20.57
CA ALA A 137 -20.10 -8.43 -20.35
C ALA A 137 -20.04 -8.11 -18.83
N ASP A 138 -20.96 -8.67 -18.05
CA ASP A 138 -21.00 -8.43 -16.59
C ASP A 138 -19.68 -8.84 -15.91
N ARG A 139 -19.07 -9.95 -16.34
CA ARG A 139 -17.77 -10.39 -15.82
C ARG A 139 -16.65 -9.44 -16.21
N TYR A 140 -16.66 -8.94 -17.44
CA TYR A 140 -15.71 -7.93 -17.87
C TYR A 140 -15.82 -6.66 -17.01
N TYR A 141 -17.04 -6.13 -16.82
CA TYR A 141 -17.25 -4.91 -16.06
C TYR A 141 -17.00 -5.09 -14.57
N ALA A 142 -17.32 -6.24 -13.98
CA ALA A 142 -16.97 -6.56 -12.60
C ALA A 142 -15.44 -6.53 -12.41
N THR A 143 -14.67 -7.16 -13.30
CA THR A 143 -13.21 -7.11 -13.27
C THR A 143 -12.69 -5.69 -13.50
N ALA A 144 -13.26 -4.94 -14.45
CA ALA A 144 -12.85 -3.57 -14.72
C ALA A 144 -13.09 -2.63 -13.52
N LEU A 145 -14.22 -2.79 -12.82
CA LEU A 145 -14.55 -2.03 -11.62
C LEU A 145 -13.66 -2.39 -10.43
N HIS A 146 -13.26 -3.66 -10.31
CA HIS A 146 -12.25 -4.10 -9.33
C HIS A 146 -10.92 -3.37 -9.54
N GLU A 147 -10.40 -3.38 -10.78
CA GLU A 147 -9.16 -2.68 -11.11
C GLU A 147 -9.30 -1.16 -10.99
N LEU A 148 -10.48 -0.62 -11.29
CA LEU A 148 -10.79 0.78 -11.05
C LEU A 148 -10.76 1.11 -9.56
N GLY A 149 -11.21 0.18 -8.71
CA GLY A 149 -11.09 0.25 -7.25
C GLY A 149 -9.64 0.45 -6.81
N HIS A 150 -8.71 -0.35 -7.32
CA HIS A 150 -7.26 -0.16 -7.09
C HIS A 150 -6.74 1.16 -7.67
N TRP A 151 -7.18 1.50 -8.89
CA TRP A 151 -6.81 2.76 -9.53
C TRP A 151 -7.14 3.94 -8.62
N THR A 152 -8.31 4.00 -7.97
CA THR A 152 -8.62 5.10 -7.04
C THR A 152 -7.60 5.30 -5.91
N GLY A 153 -6.79 4.29 -5.57
CA GLY A 153 -5.80 4.35 -4.49
C GLY A 153 -4.54 5.16 -4.80
N HIS A 154 -4.33 5.63 -6.02
CA HIS A 154 -3.15 6.44 -6.38
C HIS A 154 -3.07 7.75 -5.59
N ALA A 155 -1.85 8.28 -5.46
CA ALA A 155 -1.54 9.48 -4.67
C ALA A 155 -2.28 10.75 -5.14
N SER A 156 -2.70 10.82 -6.40
CA SER A 156 -3.51 11.92 -6.92
C SER A 156 -5.02 11.81 -6.63
N ARG A 157 -5.46 10.72 -5.98
CA ARG A 157 -6.87 10.37 -5.78
C ARG A 157 -7.17 10.12 -4.30
N LEU A 158 -7.38 8.87 -3.89
CA LEU A 158 -7.67 8.51 -2.49
C LEU A 158 -6.41 8.21 -1.67
N ASP A 159 -5.23 8.28 -2.27
CA ASP A 159 -3.90 8.20 -1.62
C ASP A 159 -3.79 7.06 -0.60
N ARG A 160 -4.09 5.84 -1.06
CA ARG A 160 -3.95 4.62 -0.26
C ARG A 160 -2.56 4.00 -0.50
N ASP A 161 -2.06 3.27 0.49
CA ASP A 161 -0.76 2.61 0.37
C ASP A 161 -0.84 1.38 -0.54
N LEU A 162 -0.43 1.56 -1.80
CA LEU A 162 -0.33 0.50 -2.82
C LEU A 162 1.10 -0.05 -2.97
N SER A 163 2.05 0.35 -2.10
CA SER A 163 3.49 0.08 -2.28
C SER A 163 3.92 -1.32 -1.81
N HIS A 164 2.97 -2.16 -1.44
CA HIS A 164 3.21 -3.45 -0.83
C HIS A 164 3.50 -4.55 -1.86
N PRO A 165 4.52 -5.40 -1.65
CA PRO A 165 4.82 -6.52 -2.55
C PRO A 165 3.64 -7.49 -2.67
N PHE A 166 3.47 -8.08 -3.86
CA PHE A 166 2.46 -9.11 -4.10
C PHE A 166 2.57 -10.23 -3.05
N GLY A 167 1.43 -10.64 -2.49
CA GLY A 167 1.36 -11.68 -1.45
C GLY A 167 1.76 -11.24 -0.04
N SER A 168 2.13 -9.97 0.16
CA SER A 168 2.34 -9.42 1.51
C SER A 168 1.02 -9.12 2.23
N GLU A 169 1.09 -8.92 3.54
CA GLU A 169 -0.08 -8.55 4.34
C GLU A 169 -0.70 -7.21 3.92
N GLY A 170 0.13 -6.22 3.63
CA GLY A 170 -0.33 -4.91 3.14
C GLY A 170 -1.01 -5.01 1.77
N TYR A 171 -0.49 -5.89 0.88
CA TYR A 171 -1.14 -6.18 -0.40
C TYR A 171 -2.51 -6.84 -0.19
N ALA A 172 -2.61 -7.82 0.73
CA ALA A 172 -3.89 -8.47 1.05
C ALA A 172 -4.93 -7.49 1.64
N ARG A 173 -4.50 -6.47 2.39
CA ARG A 173 -5.37 -5.41 2.91
C ARG A 173 -5.95 -4.54 1.79
N GLU A 174 -5.16 -4.20 0.76
CA GLU A 174 -5.66 -3.44 -0.38
C GLU A 174 -6.58 -4.28 -1.28
N GLU A 175 -6.25 -5.55 -1.53
CA GLU A 175 -7.17 -6.47 -2.24
C GLU A 175 -8.53 -6.55 -1.52
N LEU A 176 -8.53 -6.70 -0.19
CA LEU A 176 -9.77 -6.70 0.59
C LEU A 176 -10.61 -5.43 0.38
N ARG A 177 -9.98 -4.25 0.26
CA ARG A 177 -10.67 -2.98 -0.01
C ARG A 177 -11.27 -2.95 -1.41
N ALA A 178 -10.48 -3.32 -2.42
CA ALA A 178 -10.92 -3.31 -3.81
C ALA A 178 -12.05 -4.31 -4.07
N GLU A 179 -12.03 -5.47 -3.43
CA GLU A 179 -13.10 -6.47 -3.53
C GLU A 179 -14.41 -6.02 -2.90
N ILE A 180 -14.35 -5.48 -1.67
CA ILE A 180 -15.55 -4.96 -1.03
C ILE A 180 -16.11 -3.80 -1.87
N ALA A 181 -15.25 -2.96 -2.44
CA ALA A 181 -15.68 -1.88 -3.32
C ALA A 181 -16.30 -2.40 -4.61
N SER A 182 -15.71 -3.40 -5.27
CA SER A 182 -16.22 -3.99 -6.51
C SER A 182 -17.56 -4.69 -6.27
N LEU A 183 -17.76 -5.33 -5.12
CA LEU A 183 -19.03 -5.88 -4.68
C LEU A 183 -20.11 -4.79 -4.54
N ILE A 184 -19.82 -3.71 -3.81
CA ILE A 184 -20.78 -2.62 -3.60
C ILE A 184 -21.10 -1.91 -4.92
N LEU A 185 -20.10 -1.69 -5.78
CA LEU A 185 -20.28 -1.09 -7.10
C LEU A 185 -21.09 -1.99 -8.03
N GLY A 186 -20.81 -3.29 -8.05
CA GLY A 186 -21.53 -4.27 -8.85
C GLY A 186 -23.02 -4.35 -8.49
N ASP A 187 -23.35 -4.27 -7.19
CA ASP A 187 -24.73 -4.21 -6.70
C ASP A 187 -25.41 -2.88 -7.09
N ALA A 188 -24.74 -1.74 -6.87
CA ALA A 188 -25.28 -0.41 -7.20
C ALA A 188 -25.54 -0.20 -8.71
N LEU A 189 -24.74 -0.86 -9.56
CA LEU A 189 -24.88 -0.80 -11.01
C LEU A 189 -25.82 -1.87 -11.57
N GLY A 190 -26.18 -2.89 -10.77
CA GLY A 190 -27.00 -4.02 -11.22
C GLY A 190 -26.25 -5.03 -12.11
N ILE A 191 -24.92 -5.06 -12.02
CA ILE A 191 -24.03 -5.97 -12.78
C ILE A 191 -23.89 -7.31 -12.05
N GLY A 192 -24.07 -7.30 -10.73
CA GLY A 192 -23.79 -8.45 -9.87
C GLY A 192 -22.30 -8.60 -9.57
N HIS A 193 -21.97 -9.60 -8.74
CA HIS A 193 -20.61 -9.88 -8.31
C HIS A 193 -20.41 -11.41 -8.18
N ASP A 194 -19.29 -11.94 -8.66
CA ASP A 194 -18.93 -13.36 -8.58
C ASP A 194 -17.70 -13.52 -7.68
N PRO A 195 -17.87 -13.84 -6.38
CA PRO A 195 -16.77 -13.96 -5.42
C PRO A 195 -15.75 -15.05 -5.78
N GLY A 196 -16.11 -15.97 -6.69
CA GLY A 196 -15.27 -17.09 -7.09
C GLY A 196 -14.00 -16.68 -7.85
N GLN A 197 -13.97 -15.49 -8.44
CA GLN A 197 -12.82 -14.99 -9.22
C GLN A 197 -11.62 -14.58 -8.34
N HIS A 198 -11.83 -14.45 -7.03
CA HIS A 198 -10.87 -13.88 -6.08
C HIS A 198 -10.49 -14.86 -4.95
N ALA A 199 -10.79 -16.15 -5.14
CA ALA A 199 -10.54 -17.22 -4.18
C ALA A 199 -9.05 -17.36 -3.77
N ALA A 200 -8.12 -16.91 -4.62
CA ALA A 200 -6.68 -16.93 -4.34
C ALA A 200 -6.28 -16.09 -3.12
N TYR A 201 -7.06 -15.05 -2.80
CA TYR A 201 -6.75 -14.10 -1.73
C TYR A 201 -7.47 -14.37 -0.41
N VAL A 202 -8.48 -15.25 -0.41
CA VAL A 202 -9.27 -15.60 0.77
C VAL A 202 -8.38 -16.08 1.92
N LYS A 203 -7.35 -16.88 1.62
CA LYS A 203 -6.41 -17.37 2.63
C LYS A 203 -5.61 -16.23 3.28
N SER A 204 -5.14 -15.26 2.50
CA SER A 204 -4.44 -14.09 3.03
C SER A 204 -5.36 -13.15 3.81
N TRP A 205 -6.63 -13.00 3.39
CA TRP A 205 -7.61 -12.21 4.15
C TRP A 205 -7.94 -12.85 5.49
N ILE A 206 -8.10 -14.18 5.56
CA ILE A 206 -8.31 -14.88 6.83
C ILE A 206 -7.17 -14.57 7.80
N GLN A 207 -5.91 -14.66 7.35
CA GLN A 207 -4.76 -14.36 8.21
C GLN A 207 -4.75 -12.89 8.67
N VAL A 208 -5.06 -11.94 7.78
CA VAL A 208 -5.17 -10.52 8.11
C VAL A 208 -6.25 -10.28 9.17
N LEU A 209 -7.41 -10.91 9.02
CA LEU A 209 -8.55 -10.75 9.92
C LEU A 209 -8.37 -11.49 11.25
N GLU A 210 -7.66 -12.62 11.28
CA GLU A 210 -7.26 -13.30 12.52
C GLU A 210 -6.27 -12.48 13.33
N ASN A 211 -5.32 -11.81 12.65
CA ASN A 211 -4.33 -10.95 13.30
C ASN A 211 -4.94 -9.61 13.75
N ASP A 212 -5.85 -9.04 12.97
CA ASP A 212 -6.48 -7.75 13.22
C ASP A 212 -7.97 -7.78 12.81
N PRO A 213 -8.87 -8.20 13.70
CA PRO A 213 -10.30 -8.28 13.40
C PRO A 213 -10.94 -6.94 13.01
N LEU A 214 -10.30 -5.81 13.35
CA LEU A 214 -10.81 -4.48 12.98
C LEU A 214 -10.50 -4.11 11.53
N GLU A 215 -9.67 -4.89 10.83
CA GLU A 215 -9.32 -4.61 9.45
C GLU A 215 -10.52 -4.66 8.51
N ILE A 216 -11.51 -5.52 8.78
CA ILE A 216 -12.75 -5.59 7.97
C ILE A 216 -13.52 -4.27 8.01
N VAL A 217 -13.52 -3.58 9.15
CA VAL A 217 -14.21 -2.29 9.33
C VAL A 217 -13.48 -1.21 8.55
N ARG A 218 -12.14 -1.18 8.61
CA ARG A 218 -11.33 -0.20 7.87
C ARG A 218 -11.45 -0.43 6.36
N ALA A 219 -11.39 -1.69 5.94
CA ALA A 219 -11.55 -2.06 4.54
C ALA A 219 -12.93 -1.67 4.00
N ALA A 220 -14.00 -1.93 4.76
CA ALA A 220 -15.36 -1.50 4.39
C ALA A 220 -15.50 0.04 4.32
N ALA A 221 -14.93 0.76 5.27
CA ALA A 221 -14.96 2.24 5.26
C ALA A 221 -14.20 2.83 4.07
N ASP A 222 -13.07 2.24 3.68
CA ASP A 222 -12.34 2.66 2.49
C ASP A 222 -13.07 2.25 1.20
N ALA A 223 -13.67 1.06 1.16
CA ALA A 223 -14.51 0.61 0.05
C ALA A 223 -15.71 1.53 -0.21
N GLU A 224 -16.35 2.05 0.84
CA GLU A 224 -17.41 3.05 0.71
C GLU A 224 -16.89 4.36 0.08
N LYS A 225 -15.68 4.81 0.45
CA LYS A 225 -15.06 5.99 -0.19
C LYS A 225 -14.75 5.73 -1.65
N ILE A 226 -14.25 4.53 -1.99
CA ILE A 226 -14.01 4.12 -3.37
C ILE A 226 -15.31 4.18 -4.16
N GLN A 227 -16.37 3.58 -3.64
CA GLN A 227 -17.68 3.56 -4.31
C GLN A 227 -18.20 4.98 -4.52
N ARG A 228 -18.18 5.85 -3.50
CA ARG A 228 -18.64 7.23 -3.62
C ARG A 228 -17.84 8.00 -4.68
N PHE A 229 -16.52 7.83 -4.68
CA PHE A 229 -15.64 8.46 -5.66
C PHE A 229 -15.96 8.00 -7.08
N VAL A 230 -16.08 6.69 -7.30
CA VAL A 230 -16.37 6.12 -8.63
C VAL A 230 -17.77 6.52 -9.11
N MET A 231 -18.78 6.48 -8.25
CA MET A 231 -20.14 6.88 -8.61
C MET A 231 -20.28 8.38 -8.89
N SER A 232 -19.36 9.21 -8.39
CA SER A 232 -19.39 10.65 -8.69
C SER A 232 -19.20 10.95 -10.18
N PHE A 233 -18.52 10.06 -10.93
CA PHE A 233 -18.36 10.20 -12.38
C PHE A 233 -19.70 10.10 -13.15
N GLU A 234 -20.67 9.37 -12.62
CA GLU A 234 -22.03 9.31 -13.20
C GLU A 234 -22.80 10.64 -12.98
N GLN A 235 -22.61 11.29 -11.83
CA GLN A 235 -23.31 12.53 -11.46
C GLN A 235 -22.83 13.75 -12.24
N VAL A 236 -21.51 13.85 -12.48
CA VAL A 236 -20.92 14.96 -13.27
C VAL A 236 -21.53 14.99 -14.67
N GLN A 237 -21.70 13.83 -15.31
CA GLN A 237 -22.24 13.75 -16.66
C GLN A 237 -23.74 14.03 -16.75
N GLN A 238 -24.52 13.67 -15.72
CA GLN A 238 -25.93 14.05 -15.64
C GLN A 238 -26.10 15.57 -15.51
N GLN A 239 -25.23 16.24 -14.73
CA GLN A 239 -25.25 17.70 -14.61
C GLN A 239 -24.82 18.40 -15.90
N GLU A 240 -23.80 17.89 -16.60
CA GLU A 240 -23.36 18.41 -17.91
C GLU A 240 -24.44 18.20 -19.00
N ASN A 241 -25.10 17.04 -19.04
CA ASN A 241 -26.20 16.77 -19.97
C ASN A 241 -27.43 17.63 -19.70
N VAL A 242 -27.77 17.90 -18.43
CA VAL A 242 -28.86 18.81 -18.07
C VAL A 242 -28.52 20.25 -18.47
N GLN A 243 -27.28 20.69 -18.28
CA GLN A 243 -26.82 22.02 -18.73
C GLN A 243 -26.81 22.16 -20.26
N HIS A 244 -26.43 21.12 -21.01
CA HIS A 244 -26.49 21.14 -22.48
C HIS A 244 -27.93 21.08 -23.02
N SER A 245 -28.82 20.31 -22.41
CA SER A 245 -30.25 20.28 -22.79
C SER A 245 -31.00 21.58 -22.48
N GLY A 246 -30.53 22.38 -21.51
CA GLY A 246 -31.05 23.72 -21.22
C GLY A 246 -30.63 24.82 -22.20
N MET A 247 -29.73 24.53 -23.15
CA MET A 247 -29.21 25.47 -24.15
C MET A 247 -29.72 25.25 -25.59
N GLU A 248 -30.63 24.31 -25.82
CA GLU A 248 -31.35 24.24 -27.11
C GLU A 248 -32.49 25.27 -27.14
N ALA A 249 -32.13 26.49 -27.56
CA ALA A 249 -33.07 27.55 -27.86
C ALA A 249 -33.97 27.18 -29.05
N LEU A 250 -35.28 27.15 -28.83
CA LEU A 250 -36.30 27.16 -29.88
C LEU A 250 -36.09 28.37 -30.81
N PRO A 251 -36.23 28.21 -32.14
CA PRO A 251 -35.99 29.30 -33.07
C PRO A 251 -37.11 30.34 -32.99
N VAL A 252 -36.73 31.60 -32.74
CA VAL A 252 -37.61 32.76 -32.76
C VAL A 252 -37.84 33.20 -34.21
N GLN A 253 -39.10 33.22 -34.65
CA GLN A 253 -39.56 33.99 -35.80
C GLN A 253 -40.64 34.98 -35.39
N GLY A 254 -40.36 36.27 -35.61
CA GLY A 254 -41.25 37.23 -36.27
C GLY A 254 -42.49 37.77 -35.53
N SER A 255 -42.38 39.03 -35.15
CA SER A 255 -43.42 40.05 -34.86
C SER A 255 -44.81 39.86 -35.47
N ASP A 256 -45.87 40.08 -34.67
CA ASP A 256 -46.81 41.20 -34.86
C ASP A 256 -47.89 41.32 -33.74
N SER A 257 -48.17 42.58 -33.36
CA SER A 257 -49.43 43.13 -32.80
C SER A 257 -49.95 42.81 -31.39
N ILE A 258 -50.29 43.90 -30.65
CA ILE A 258 -51.00 44.05 -29.36
C ILE A 258 -52.54 44.09 -29.65
N PRO A 259 -53.51 43.61 -28.82
CA PRO A 259 -53.78 44.18 -27.48
C PRO A 259 -54.41 43.33 -26.35
N ALA A 260 -54.09 43.81 -25.13
CA ALA A 260 -54.88 43.93 -23.90
C ALA A 260 -56.06 42.97 -23.60
N ALA A 261 -55.98 42.25 -22.46
CA ALA A 261 -56.92 42.33 -21.34
C ALA A 261 -56.59 41.31 -20.22
N VAL A 262 -57.00 41.68 -18.99
CA VAL A 262 -57.16 40.85 -17.78
C VAL A 262 -55.91 40.66 -16.89
N ARG A 263 -55.78 41.55 -15.91
CA ARG A 263 -55.42 41.21 -14.51
C ARG A 263 -56.74 40.96 -13.74
N PRO A 264 -56.70 40.57 -12.46
CA PRO A 264 -56.02 39.46 -11.80
C PRO A 264 -57.09 38.57 -11.11
N ASP A 265 -56.71 37.43 -10.53
CA ASP A 265 -57.11 37.04 -9.15
C ASP A 265 -57.01 35.53 -8.89
N LEU A 266 -56.67 35.26 -7.62
CA LEU A 266 -56.93 34.06 -6.83
C LEU A 266 -56.07 32.81 -7.14
N PHE A 267 -54.98 32.67 -6.38
CA PHE A 267 -55.03 31.92 -5.12
C PHE A 267 -53.86 32.31 -4.20
N VAL A 268 -54.19 33.02 -3.13
CA VAL A 268 -53.42 33.03 -1.88
C VAL A 268 -54.09 31.99 -0.98
N SER A 269 -53.36 30.95 -0.57
CA SER A 269 -53.36 30.52 0.83
C SER A 269 -52.22 29.55 1.07
N THR A 270 -51.43 29.93 2.05
CA THR A 270 -50.50 29.18 2.88
C THR A 270 -50.94 27.76 3.22
N ASP A 271 -50.00 26.83 3.14
CA ASP A 271 -49.68 25.78 4.12
C ASP A 271 -48.27 25.28 3.72
N GLY A 272 -47.19 25.52 4.46
CA GLY A 272 -47.08 25.33 5.89
C GLY A 272 -47.32 23.85 6.17
N GLN A 273 -46.25 23.04 6.27
CA GLN A 273 -46.23 21.57 6.46
C GLN A 273 -45.97 20.72 5.19
N ALA A 274 -44.82 20.91 4.52
CA ALA A 274 -44.23 19.86 3.67
C ALA A 274 -42.69 19.77 3.78
N GLY A 275 -42.09 20.51 4.73
CA GLY A 275 -40.64 20.50 4.98
C GLY A 275 -40.21 19.61 6.15
N ARG A 276 -41.05 18.66 6.57
CA ARG A 276 -40.73 17.68 7.61
C ARG A 276 -41.31 16.35 7.18
N LEU A 277 -40.51 15.55 6.47
CA LEU A 277 -40.54 14.08 6.39
C LEU A 277 -39.60 13.55 5.29
N GLN A 278 -38.45 14.21 5.08
CA GLN A 278 -37.41 13.74 4.16
C GLN A 278 -36.07 13.46 4.86
N ASP A 279 -36.06 13.42 6.20
CA ASP A 279 -34.89 13.15 7.04
C ASP A 279 -34.88 11.74 7.63
N CYS A 280 -35.17 10.74 6.80
CA CYS A 280 -34.94 9.35 7.18
C CYS A 280 -34.38 8.59 5.97
N LEU A 281 -33.14 8.90 5.59
CA LEU A 281 -32.09 8.00 5.11
C LEU A 281 -30.94 8.82 4.51
N VAL A 282 -29.71 8.36 4.76
CA VAL A 282 -28.40 8.90 4.33
C VAL A 282 -27.82 9.98 5.24
N VAL A 283 -26.74 9.61 5.94
CA VAL A 283 -25.87 10.54 6.67
C VAL A 283 -24.95 11.21 5.65
N ASP A 284 -25.39 12.35 5.10
CA ASP A 284 -24.55 13.21 4.27
C ASP A 284 -23.75 14.20 5.14
N ALA A 285 -22.43 14.14 5.04
CA ALA A 285 -21.54 15.20 5.52
C ALA A 285 -21.25 16.16 4.35
N HIS A 286 -22.05 17.22 4.25
CA HIS A 286 -21.84 18.32 3.30
C HIS A 286 -20.59 19.14 3.69
N VAL A 287 -19.66 19.32 2.76
CA VAL A 287 -18.69 20.43 2.76
C VAL A 287 -18.96 21.22 1.47
N GLU A 288 -19.54 22.41 1.58
CA GLU A 288 -19.62 23.34 0.45
C GLU A 288 -18.20 23.77 0.06
N MET A 289 -17.85 23.61 -1.22
CA MET A 289 -16.53 23.91 -1.76
C MET A 289 -16.47 25.36 -2.25
N ASP A 290 -15.45 26.13 -1.86
CA ASP A 290 -15.27 27.54 -2.21
C ASP A 290 -15.13 27.76 -3.74
N GLN A 291 -15.66 28.88 -4.25
CA GLN A 291 -15.73 29.18 -5.69
C GLN A 291 -14.35 29.35 -6.33
N LEU A 292 -13.35 29.82 -5.56
CA LEU A 292 -11.96 29.97 -6.01
C LEU A 292 -11.27 28.60 -6.19
N ASP A 293 -11.54 27.66 -5.29
CA ASP A 293 -11.04 26.28 -5.38
C ASP A 293 -11.68 25.52 -6.55
N GLN A 294 -12.97 25.75 -6.81
CA GLN A 294 -13.64 25.21 -8.00
C GLN A 294 -13.03 25.76 -9.29
N ALA A 295 -12.76 27.07 -9.35
CA ALA A 295 -12.14 27.69 -10.53
C ALA A 295 -10.71 27.18 -10.78
N ALA A 296 -9.90 26.98 -9.73
CA ALA A 296 -8.55 26.44 -9.85
C ALA A 296 -8.54 24.98 -10.33
N LYS A 297 -9.47 24.15 -9.83
CA LYS A 297 -9.63 22.76 -10.28
C LYS A 297 -10.09 22.70 -11.74
N LEU A 298 -10.99 23.57 -12.15
CA LEU A 298 -11.46 23.65 -13.54
C LEU A 298 -10.33 24.10 -14.51
N ALA A 299 -9.48 25.05 -14.10
CA ALA A 299 -8.33 25.48 -14.89
C ALA A 299 -7.27 24.38 -15.03
N LEU A 300 -7.06 23.57 -14.00
CA LEU A 300 -6.18 22.40 -14.05
C LEU A 300 -6.69 21.34 -15.05
N LEU A 301 -7.99 21.05 -15.02
CA LEU A 301 -8.61 20.10 -15.95
C LEU A 301 -8.53 20.58 -17.41
N LYS A 302 -8.66 21.88 -17.65
CA LYS A 302 -8.51 22.47 -18.99
C LYS A 302 -7.07 22.44 -19.50
N ASP A 303 -6.07 22.72 -18.65
CA ASP A 303 -4.64 22.58 -19.00
C ASP A 303 -4.31 21.13 -19.37
N ASP A 304 -4.81 20.17 -18.58
CA ASP A 304 -4.58 18.75 -18.84
C ASP A 304 -5.24 18.26 -20.12
N ALA A 305 -6.49 18.67 -20.39
CA ALA A 305 -7.20 18.35 -21.62
C ALA A 305 -6.49 18.89 -22.88
N VAL A 306 -6.02 20.15 -22.85
CA VAL A 306 -5.31 20.77 -23.98
C VAL A 306 -3.92 20.17 -24.19
N ARG A 307 -3.26 19.72 -23.12
CA ARG A 307 -1.97 19.03 -23.19
C ARG A 307 -2.07 17.64 -23.82
N HIS A 308 -3.16 16.93 -23.57
CA HIS A 308 -3.37 15.56 -24.06
C HIS A 308 -4.11 15.49 -25.40
N ASP A 309 -4.67 16.60 -25.88
CA ASP A 309 -5.21 16.69 -27.24
C ASP A 309 -4.08 16.88 -28.29
N PRO A 310 -3.89 15.91 -29.21
CA PRO A 310 -2.86 15.98 -30.24
C PRO A 310 -3.11 17.06 -31.30
N THR A 311 -4.31 17.66 -31.34
CA THR A 311 -4.68 18.74 -32.27
C THR A 311 -4.51 20.15 -31.71
N SER A 312 -4.25 20.27 -30.40
CA SER A 312 -4.03 21.56 -29.73
C SER A 312 -2.73 22.22 -30.20
N THR A 313 -2.79 23.53 -30.45
CA THR A 313 -1.61 24.34 -30.80
C THR A 313 -0.78 24.69 -29.56
N ASP A 314 0.49 25.02 -29.75
CA ASP A 314 1.36 25.43 -28.63
C ASP A 314 0.87 26.71 -27.96
N GLU A 315 0.25 27.63 -28.72
CA GLU A 315 -0.40 28.82 -28.17
C GLU A 315 -1.59 28.48 -27.26
N GLN A 316 -2.38 27.45 -27.58
CA GLN A 316 -3.49 26.98 -26.74
C GLN A 316 -2.98 26.31 -25.46
N ARG A 317 -1.90 25.52 -25.56
CA ARG A 317 -1.26 24.88 -24.41
C ARG A 317 -0.67 25.91 -23.45
N ASP A 318 0.02 26.91 -23.99
CA ASP A 318 0.61 27.98 -23.17
C ASP A 318 -0.48 28.84 -22.51
N ALA A 319 -1.57 29.16 -23.22
CA ALA A 319 -2.70 29.89 -22.65
C ALA A 319 -3.40 29.13 -21.51
N ALA A 320 -3.63 27.82 -21.65
CA ALA A 320 -4.25 27.00 -20.61
C ALA A 320 -3.35 26.86 -19.37
N LYS A 321 -2.04 26.74 -19.59
CA LYS A 321 -1.03 26.72 -18.52
C LYS A 321 -0.96 28.04 -17.77
N GLU A 322 -1.02 29.18 -18.46
CA GLU A 322 -1.06 30.51 -17.85
C GLU A 322 -2.34 30.72 -17.02
N ASP A 323 -3.49 30.26 -17.49
CA ASP A 323 -4.76 30.36 -16.76
C ASP A 323 -4.76 29.50 -15.49
N ARG A 324 -4.20 28.29 -15.55
CA ARG A 324 -3.96 27.44 -14.37
C ARG A 324 -3.02 28.11 -13.37
N GLN A 325 -1.92 28.68 -13.83
CA GLN A 325 -0.97 29.38 -12.96
C GLN A 325 -1.60 30.61 -12.31
N ARG A 326 -2.44 31.35 -13.05
CA ARG A 326 -3.15 32.52 -12.53
C ARG A 326 -4.17 32.13 -11.46
N THR A 327 -5.02 31.14 -11.71
CA THR A 327 -6.07 30.73 -10.77
C THR A 327 -5.50 30.04 -9.53
N SER A 328 -4.48 29.20 -9.69
CA SER A 328 -3.76 28.60 -8.57
C SER A 328 -3.01 29.67 -7.75
N GLY A 329 -2.40 30.65 -8.42
CA GLY A 329 -1.80 31.80 -7.75
C GLY A 329 -2.82 32.65 -6.98
N ALA A 330 -4.03 32.81 -7.50
CA ALA A 330 -5.12 33.52 -6.82
C ALA A 330 -5.62 32.78 -5.56
N VAL A 331 -5.71 31.44 -5.59
CA VAL A 331 -6.02 30.62 -4.40
C VAL A 331 -4.94 30.78 -3.32
N VAL A 332 -3.67 30.72 -3.73
CA VAL A 332 -2.53 30.90 -2.82
C VAL A 332 -2.45 32.33 -2.26
N ALA A 333 -2.82 33.34 -3.05
CA ALA A 333 -2.84 34.73 -2.62
C ALA A 333 -4.04 35.08 -1.71
N ALA A 334 -5.15 34.37 -1.88
CA ALA A 334 -6.34 34.50 -1.02
C ALA A 334 -6.15 33.81 0.36
N ASP A 335 -5.21 32.86 0.47
CA ASP A 335 -4.79 32.25 1.74
C ASP A 335 -3.68 33.09 2.43
N PRO A 336 -3.98 33.76 3.56
CA PRO A 336 -3.02 34.65 4.22
C PRO A 336 -1.79 33.90 4.79
N VAL A 337 -1.93 32.61 5.09
CA VAL A 337 -0.87 31.80 5.71
C VAL A 337 0.11 31.30 4.66
N LEU A 338 -0.38 30.86 3.50
CA LEU A 338 0.46 30.42 2.39
C LEU A 338 1.21 31.57 1.73
N SER A 339 0.56 32.73 1.57
CA SER A 339 1.18 33.96 1.05
C SER A 339 2.38 34.41 1.90
N ALA A 340 2.23 34.45 3.22
CA ALA A 340 3.31 34.82 4.15
C ALA A 340 4.49 33.83 4.13
N ARG A 341 4.24 32.55 3.86
CA ARG A 341 5.28 31.50 3.79
C ARG A 341 6.14 31.62 2.53
N LEU A 342 5.56 31.99 1.40
CA LEU A 342 6.28 32.20 0.14
C LEU A 342 7.22 33.41 0.19
N GLU A 343 6.80 34.51 0.82
CA GLU A 343 7.67 35.68 1.06
C GLU A 343 8.86 35.38 1.97
N GLN A 344 8.71 34.43 2.90
CA GLN A 344 9.81 33.99 3.75
C GLN A 344 10.82 33.15 2.96
N LEU A 345 10.33 32.20 2.14
CA LEU A 345 11.19 31.33 1.32
C LEU A 345 11.97 32.11 0.25
N GLY A 346 11.38 33.15 -0.34
CA GLY A 346 12.07 34.04 -1.27
C GLY A 346 13.29 34.73 -0.64
N ARG A 347 13.14 35.20 0.60
CA ARG A 347 14.24 35.84 1.37
C ARG A 347 15.35 34.85 1.75
N GLU A 348 14.99 33.60 2.03
CA GLU A 348 15.93 32.53 2.35
C GLU A 348 16.75 32.10 1.11
N HIS A 349 16.13 32.07 -0.07
CA HIS A 349 16.79 31.67 -1.32
C HIS A 349 17.76 32.76 -1.85
N GLU A 350 17.42 34.05 -1.71
CA GLU A 350 18.34 35.16 -2.00
C GLU A 350 19.58 35.15 -1.08
N ALA A 351 19.42 34.74 0.19
CA ALA A 351 20.53 34.61 1.13
C ALA A 351 21.49 33.46 0.79
N GLN A 352 20.99 32.42 0.09
CA GLN A 352 21.75 31.22 -0.26
C GLN A 352 22.59 31.37 -1.54
N ALA A 353 22.18 32.23 -2.48
CA ALA A 353 22.90 32.48 -3.74
C ALA A 353 24.23 33.25 -3.57
N SER A 354 24.55 33.75 -2.36
CA SER A 354 25.71 34.63 -2.10
C SER A 354 26.99 33.92 -1.59
N ARG A 355 27.12 32.58 -1.63
CA ARG A 355 28.31 31.89 -1.07
C ARG A 355 28.98 30.90 -2.03
N VAL A 356 30.12 31.31 -2.59
CA VAL A 356 31.09 30.47 -3.33
C VAL A 356 32.27 30.12 -2.41
N PRO A 357 32.85 28.89 -2.44
CA PRO A 357 34.16 28.63 -1.83
C PRO A 357 35.27 28.27 -2.84
N ARG A 358 36.49 28.60 -2.42
CA ARG A 358 37.79 28.60 -3.13
C ARG A 358 38.62 27.36 -2.75
N ALA A 359 39.39 26.84 -3.70
CA ALA A 359 40.23 25.63 -3.61
C ALA A 359 41.65 25.89 -3.09
N GLU A 360 42.31 24.82 -2.57
CA GLU A 360 43.77 24.50 -2.52
C GLU A 360 43.98 23.31 -1.54
N ALA A 361 44.98 22.40 -1.57
CA ALA A 361 45.98 21.86 -2.52
C ALA A 361 46.65 20.61 -1.86
N ALA A 362 47.29 19.75 -2.66
CA ALA A 362 47.83 18.39 -2.35
C ALA A 362 49.14 18.31 -1.51
N PRO A 363 49.64 17.10 -1.16
CA PRO A 363 50.73 16.48 -1.97
C PRO A 363 50.76 14.92 -2.06
N GLN A 364 51.59 14.40 -2.99
CA GLN A 364 51.96 12.99 -3.29
C GLN A 364 53.51 12.79 -3.21
N PRO A 365 54.17 11.67 -3.65
CA PRO A 365 54.09 10.23 -3.34
C PRO A 365 55.48 9.58 -3.03
N MET A 366 55.57 8.26 -2.80
CA MET A 366 56.83 7.49 -2.90
C MET A 366 56.68 6.10 -3.57
N SER A 367 57.80 5.62 -4.11
CA SER A 367 57.97 4.74 -5.28
C SER A 367 58.59 3.36 -4.95
N THR A 368 58.74 2.55 -6.01
CA THR A 368 59.56 1.32 -6.23
C THR A 368 58.83 -0.01 -6.03
N ARG A 369 58.98 -1.08 -6.84
CA ARG A 369 60.00 -1.51 -7.84
C ARG A 369 59.43 -2.68 -8.70
N LYS A 370 59.82 -2.80 -9.98
CA LYS A 370 59.88 -4.04 -10.81
C LYS A 370 61.38 -4.48 -10.87
N PRO A 371 61.84 -5.67 -11.35
CA PRO A 371 61.31 -6.47 -12.48
C PRO A 371 61.53 -8.02 -12.43
N GLY A 372 61.10 -8.73 -13.48
CA GLY A 372 61.55 -10.08 -13.83
C GLY A 372 60.84 -10.65 -15.07
N LYS A 373 61.56 -10.75 -16.21
CA LYS A 373 61.09 -11.26 -17.52
C LYS A 373 61.30 -12.77 -17.63
N GLY A 374 60.40 -13.45 -18.35
CA GLY A 374 60.58 -14.77 -18.98
C GLY A 374 59.66 -14.90 -20.20
N GLU A 375 60.26 -15.20 -21.36
CA GLU A 375 59.68 -15.33 -22.71
C GLU A 375 58.63 -16.47 -22.82
N ALA A 376 57.45 -16.24 -23.38
CA ALA A 376 57.03 -16.25 -24.80
C ALA A 376 56.55 -17.62 -25.32
N VAL A 377 55.22 -17.80 -25.34
CA VAL A 377 54.50 -18.67 -26.28
C VAL A 377 53.43 -17.78 -26.93
N GLY A 378 53.37 -17.78 -28.27
CA GLY A 378 52.63 -16.80 -29.08
C GLY A 378 51.17 -16.63 -28.67
N LYS A 379 50.84 -15.47 -28.10
CA LYS A 379 49.46 -15.06 -27.79
C LYS A 379 48.79 -14.55 -29.06
N VAL A 380 47.78 -15.26 -29.51
CA VAL A 380 46.80 -14.75 -30.48
C VAL A 380 45.93 -13.72 -29.74
N SER A 381 45.99 -12.45 -30.15
CA SER A 381 45.18 -11.39 -29.56
C SER A 381 43.76 -11.45 -30.10
N LEU A 382 42.83 -11.95 -29.28
CA LEU A 382 41.40 -11.99 -29.57
C LEU A 382 40.80 -10.58 -29.44
N LEU A 383 39.94 -10.21 -30.39
CA LEU A 383 39.25 -8.94 -30.51
C LEU A 383 37.74 -9.13 -30.30
N LYS A 384 37.11 -8.22 -29.57
CA LYS A 384 35.64 -8.13 -29.51
C LYS A 384 35.15 -7.06 -30.48
N VAL A 385 34.84 -7.50 -31.71
CA VAL A 385 34.31 -6.63 -32.78
C VAL A 385 32.78 -6.74 -32.81
N PRO A 386 32.03 -5.64 -32.54
CA PRO A 386 30.58 -5.62 -32.70
C PRO A 386 30.16 -6.02 -34.12
N TYR A 387 29.02 -6.71 -34.28
CA TYR A 387 28.59 -7.26 -35.58
C TYR A 387 28.53 -6.22 -36.71
N ARG A 388 28.18 -4.97 -36.38
CA ARG A 388 28.09 -3.86 -37.34
C ARG A 388 29.46 -3.42 -37.87
N GLU A 389 30.53 -3.68 -37.14
CA GLU A 389 31.91 -3.23 -37.44
C GLU A 389 32.80 -4.35 -38.03
N LYS A 390 32.21 -5.54 -38.25
CA LYS A 390 32.95 -6.73 -38.73
C LYS A 390 33.66 -6.54 -40.06
N ASN A 391 33.08 -5.76 -40.96
CA ASN A 391 33.65 -5.52 -42.29
C ASN A 391 34.87 -4.58 -42.21
N GLU A 392 34.85 -3.64 -41.26
CA GLU A 392 35.95 -2.70 -41.01
C GLU A 392 37.14 -3.41 -40.34
N ALA A 393 36.87 -4.25 -39.33
CA ALA A 393 37.91 -5.06 -38.70
C ALA A 393 38.55 -6.07 -39.68
N LYS A 394 37.75 -6.67 -40.58
CA LYS A 394 38.25 -7.56 -41.64
C LYS A 394 39.10 -6.81 -42.66
N ALA A 395 38.72 -5.58 -43.02
CA ALA A 395 39.49 -4.74 -43.94
C ALA A 395 40.86 -4.34 -43.37
N LEU A 396 40.95 -4.19 -42.04
CA LEU A 396 42.19 -3.89 -41.33
C LEU A 396 43.08 -5.13 -41.09
N GLY A 397 42.61 -6.33 -41.44
CA GLY A 397 43.41 -7.57 -41.40
C GLY A 397 43.06 -8.55 -40.27
N ALA A 398 42.01 -8.31 -39.49
CA ALA A 398 41.54 -9.28 -38.49
C ALA A 398 40.91 -10.52 -39.15
N LYS A 399 41.09 -11.69 -38.53
CA LYS A 399 40.52 -12.97 -38.98
C LYS A 399 39.56 -13.52 -37.94
N TRP A 400 38.56 -14.28 -38.39
CA TRP A 400 37.60 -14.94 -37.50
C TRP A 400 38.04 -16.37 -37.22
N ASP A 401 38.15 -16.72 -35.93
CA ASP A 401 38.32 -18.09 -35.48
C ASP A 401 36.95 -18.74 -35.26
N ARG A 402 36.70 -19.88 -35.93
CA ARG A 402 35.44 -20.62 -35.81
C ARG A 402 35.38 -21.51 -34.57
N GLN A 403 36.52 -21.94 -34.01
CA GLN A 403 36.54 -22.78 -32.81
C GLN A 403 36.29 -21.95 -31.55
N GLU A 404 36.93 -20.79 -31.45
CA GLU A 404 36.77 -19.86 -30.32
C GLU A 404 35.63 -18.84 -30.52
N GLN A 405 34.97 -18.86 -31.69
CA GLN A 405 33.93 -17.91 -32.11
C GLN A 405 34.30 -16.44 -31.82
N ALA A 406 35.52 -16.05 -32.21
CA ALA A 406 36.06 -14.74 -31.91
C ALA A 406 36.96 -14.20 -33.03
N TRP A 407 37.04 -12.88 -33.15
CA TRP A 407 38.00 -12.24 -34.07
C TRP A 407 39.39 -12.27 -33.45
N TYR A 408 40.44 -12.37 -34.26
CA TYR A 408 41.82 -12.28 -33.81
C TYR A 408 42.72 -11.57 -34.81
N VAL A 409 43.83 -11.03 -34.32
CA VAL A 409 44.87 -10.42 -35.14
C VAL A 409 45.93 -11.47 -35.51
N PRO A 410 46.16 -11.77 -36.81
CA PRO A 410 47.22 -12.67 -37.25
C PRO A 410 48.62 -12.12 -36.95
N THR A 411 49.59 -12.99 -36.72
CA THR A 411 50.99 -12.61 -36.47
C THR A 411 51.58 -11.88 -37.69
N GLY A 412 51.95 -10.61 -37.51
CA GLY A 412 52.52 -9.74 -38.55
C GLY A 412 51.71 -8.47 -38.88
N VAL A 413 50.51 -8.31 -38.30
CA VAL A 413 49.71 -7.09 -38.39
C VAL A 413 49.86 -6.28 -37.09
N ASP A 414 50.02 -4.96 -37.19
CA ASP A 414 50.22 -4.09 -36.02
C ASP A 414 48.97 -4.10 -35.11
N PRO A 415 49.08 -4.61 -33.86
CA PRO A 415 47.95 -4.74 -32.95
C PRO A 415 47.41 -3.38 -32.45
N THR A 416 48.18 -2.29 -32.58
CA THR A 416 47.74 -0.96 -32.13
C THR A 416 46.55 -0.41 -32.93
N VAL A 417 46.40 -0.85 -34.18
CA VAL A 417 45.28 -0.47 -35.07
C VAL A 417 43.93 -0.99 -34.55
N PHE A 418 43.96 -2.04 -33.73
CA PHE A 418 42.78 -2.68 -33.16
C PHE A 418 42.54 -2.32 -31.69
N ALA A 419 43.24 -1.31 -31.16
CA ALA A 419 43.16 -0.89 -29.76
C ALA A 419 41.73 -0.55 -29.29
N ARG A 420 40.88 -0.07 -30.21
CA ARG A 420 39.45 0.20 -29.96
C ARG A 420 38.62 -1.05 -29.63
N TRP A 421 39.07 -2.24 -30.05
CA TRP A 421 38.39 -3.53 -29.82
C TRP A 421 39.14 -4.43 -28.84
N SER A 422 40.23 -3.95 -28.23
CA SER A 422 41.12 -4.72 -27.35
C SER A 422 40.94 -4.43 -25.86
N GLN A 423 40.00 -3.56 -25.46
CA GLN A 423 39.75 -3.26 -24.05
C GLN A 423 38.78 -4.26 -23.43
N ALA A 424 39.24 -4.97 -22.40
CA ALA A 424 38.41 -5.83 -21.57
C ALA A 424 37.52 -4.98 -20.65
N THR A 425 36.22 -4.96 -20.93
CA THR A 425 35.19 -4.49 -20.00
C THR A 425 34.99 -5.54 -18.89
N PRO A 426 34.71 -5.18 -17.62
CA PRO A 426 34.29 -6.15 -16.62
C PRO A 426 33.08 -6.91 -17.16
N ALA A 427 33.06 -8.23 -17.02
CA ALA A 427 31.94 -9.05 -17.45
C ALA A 427 30.64 -8.49 -16.84
N GLN A 428 29.64 -8.20 -17.68
CA GLN A 428 28.27 -8.03 -17.19
C GLN A 428 27.91 -9.32 -16.46
N LYS A 429 27.73 -9.23 -15.14
CA LYS A 429 27.19 -10.34 -14.32
C LYS A 429 25.93 -10.83 -15.02
N THR A 430 25.87 -12.12 -15.31
CA THR A 430 24.67 -12.70 -15.91
C THR A 430 23.52 -12.62 -14.91
N LEU A 431 22.27 -12.64 -15.39
CA LEU A 431 21.09 -12.73 -14.50
C LEU A 431 21.23 -13.90 -13.51
N LYS A 432 21.88 -15.01 -13.92
CA LYS A 432 22.22 -16.13 -13.04
C LYS A 432 23.20 -15.77 -11.93
N ASP A 433 24.21 -14.94 -12.19
CA ASP A 433 25.16 -14.48 -11.16
C ASP A 433 24.50 -13.48 -10.20
N GLN A 434 23.60 -12.64 -10.71
CA GLN A 434 22.84 -11.66 -9.92
C GLN A 434 21.74 -12.32 -9.08
N GLU A 435 21.07 -13.34 -9.61
CA GLU A 435 20.08 -14.15 -8.90
C GLU A 435 20.74 -15.06 -7.87
N ALA A 436 21.90 -15.68 -8.18
CA ALA A 436 22.66 -16.45 -7.20
C ALA A 436 23.18 -15.56 -6.06
N GLU A 437 23.63 -14.33 -6.34
CA GLU A 437 23.98 -13.34 -5.30
C GLU A 437 22.75 -12.86 -4.52
N ALA A 438 21.59 -12.65 -5.15
CA ALA A 438 20.37 -12.22 -4.46
C ALA A 438 19.79 -13.34 -3.57
N ILE A 439 19.80 -14.59 -4.04
CA ILE A 439 19.34 -15.77 -3.28
C ILE A 439 20.33 -16.08 -2.15
N ALA A 440 21.63 -15.98 -2.40
CA ALA A 440 22.65 -16.07 -1.36
C ALA A 440 22.52 -14.91 -0.35
N ALA A 441 22.21 -13.68 -0.79
CA ALA A 441 22.02 -12.52 0.07
C ALA A 441 20.77 -12.66 0.96
N VAL A 442 19.63 -13.11 0.42
CA VAL A 442 18.42 -13.38 1.22
C VAL A 442 18.65 -14.52 2.21
N SER A 443 19.32 -15.59 1.78
CA SER A 443 19.66 -16.72 2.65
C SER A 443 20.72 -16.37 3.71
N HIS A 444 21.64 -15.46 3.41
CA HIS A 444 22.65 -14.93 4.31
C HIS A 444 22.07 -13.85 5.24
N GLU A 445 21.04 -13.12 4.81
CA GLU A 445 20.33 -12.14 5.63
C GLU A 445 19.40 -12.83 6.65
N LEU A 446 18.73 -13.92 6.24
CA LEU A 446 17.94 -14.76 7.14
C LEU A 446 18.82 -15.54 8.13
N ARG A 447 19.94 -16.14 7.68
CA ARG A 447 20.94 -16.76 8.56
C ARG A 447 21.69 -15.74 9.41
N GLY A 448 21.97 -14.55 8.88
CA GLY A 448 22.66 -13.47 9.58
C GLY A 448 21.83 -12.81 10.68
N ARG A 449 20.54 -13.13 10.76
CA ARG A 449 19.64 -12.79 11.88
C ARG A 449 19.59 -13.86 12.96
N GLU A 450 20.09 -15.07 12.69
CA GLU A 450 20.20 -16.13 13.69
C GLU A 450 21.29 -15.77 14.71
N GLY A 451 20.97 -15.88 16.00
CA GLY A 451 21.90 -15.59 17.09
C GLY A 451 22.10 -14.10 17.41
N ARG A 452 21.37 -13.18 16.75
CA ARG A 452 21.38 -11.75 17.12
C ARG A 452 20.81 -11.55 18.53
N GLN A 453 21.57 -10.88 19.38
CA GLN A 453 21.11 -10.45 20.68
C GLN A 453 20.57 -9.01 20.58
N TYR A 454 19.25 -8.87 20.73
CA TYR A 454 18.57 -7.58 20.68
C TYR A 454 18.69 -6.83 22.01
N LEU A 455 18.76 -5.51 21.91
CA LEU A 455 19.04 -4.57 22.99
C LEU A 455 17.82 -3.65 23.20
N ALA A 456 17.45 -3.46 24.45
CA ALA A 456 16.48 -2.48 24.90
C ALA A 456 17.14 -1.10 25.05
N VAL A 457 17.58 -0.52 23.94
CA VAL A 457 18.22 0.80 23.93
C VAL A 457 17.14 1.88 23.95
N PRO A 458 17.02 2.69 25.02
CA PRO A 458 16.14 3.85 25.05
C PRO A 458 16.55 4.86 23.98
N TYR A 459 15.63 5.73 23.58
CA TYR A 459 15.91 6.69 22.51
C TYR A 459 17.12 7.59 22.82
N GLU A 460 17.29 8.03 24.07
CA GLU A 460 18.39 8.91 24.50
C GLU A 460 19.77 8.25 24.32
N ASP A 461 19.84 6.96 24.60
CA ASP A 461 21.08 6.18 24.58
C ASP A 461 21.48 5.71 23.18
N ARG A 462 20.66 5.99 22.15
CA ARG A 462 20.88 5.47 20.77
C ARG A 462 22.25 5.84 20.20
N LEU A 463 22.78 7.00 20.56
CA LEU A 463 24.09 7.46 20.09
C LEU A 463 25.22 6.72 20.82
N GLU A 464 25.06 6.47 22.12
CA GLU A 464 26.02 5.68 22.90
C GLU A 464 26.03 4.22 22.49
N ALA A 465 24.86 3.61 22.32
CA ALA A 465 24.73 2.24 21.87
C ALA A 465 25.35 2.06 20.47
N LYS A 466 25.08 3.00 19.55
CA LYS A 466 25.70 3.00 18.22
C LYS A 466 27.22 3.19 18.28
N ALA A 467 27.72 4.06 19.15
CA ALA A 467 29.15 4.24 19.36
C ALA A 467 29.84 3.00 19.96
N ALA A 468 29.11 2.23 20.79
CA ALA A 468 29.55 0.96 21.36
C ALA A 468 29.41 -0.24 20.39
N GLY A 469 28.93 -0.02 19.16
CA GLY A 469 28.83 -1.06 18.12
C GLY A 469 27.45 -1.70 17.98
N ALA A 470 26.40 -1.16 18.59
CA ALA A 470 25.02 -1.60 18.31
C ALA A 470 24.59 -1.20 16.90
N GLU A 471 23.89 -2.11 16.21
CA GLU A 471 23.32 -1.89 14.89
C GLU A 471 21.79 -1.87 14.96
N TRP A 472 21.16 -1.17 14.03
CA TRP A 472 19.70 -1.05 13.97
C TRP A 472 19.10 -2.04 12.97
N ASP A 473 18.26 -2.95 13.46
CA ASP A 473 17.45 -3.81 12.62
C ASP A 473 16.23 -3.03 12.12
N LYS A 474 16.26 -2.60 10.86
CA LYS A 474 15.19 -1.81 10.24
C LYS A 474 13.87 -2.59 10.11
N VAL A 475 13.93 -3.91 10.03
CA VAL A 475 12.75 -4.77 9.84
C VAL A 475 12.04 -4.99 11.16
N LEU A 476 12.80 -5.32 12.22
CA LEU A 476 12.24 -5.53 13.56
C LEU A 476 12.15 -4.25 14.39
N LYS A 477 12.67 -3.14 13.87
CA LYS A 477 12.75 -1.84 14.53
C LYS A 477 13.35 -1.96 15.94
N SER A 478 14.48 -2.66 16.04
CA SER A 478 15.16 -2.93 17.31
C SER A 478 16.68 -2.86 17.16
N TRP A 479 17.37 -2.45 18.22
CA TRP A 479 18.82 -2.45 18.27
C TRP A 479 19.34 -3.86 18.55
N TYR A 480 20.48 -4.24 17.98
CA TYR A 480 21.15 -5.51 18.28
C TYR A 480 22.66 -5.33 18.37
N ILE A 481 23.32 -6.26 19.05
CA ILE A 481 24.78 -6.29 19.15
C ILE A 481 25.37 -6.62 17.77
N GLY A 482 26.10 -5.67 17.17
CA GLY A 482 26.75 -5.86 15.87
C GLY A 482 27.83 -6.95 15.92
N PRO A 483 28.12 -7.63 14.80
CA PRO A 483 29.04 -8.77 14.75
C PRO A 483 30.50 -8.44 15.10
N GLN A 484 30.90 -7.16 15.08
CA GLN A 484 32.22 -6.69 15.50
C GLN A 484 32.19 -5.81 16.77
N ALA A 485 31.06 -5.77 17.47
CA ALA A 485 30.89 -4.92 18.65
C ALA A 485 31.54 -5.53 19.91
N ASP A 486 32.04 -4.66 20.79
CA ASP A 486 32.44 -5.08 22.13
C ASP A 486 31.17 -5.28 22.97
N ALA A 487 30.91 -6.51 23.40
CA ALA A 487 29.69 -6.85 24.12
C ALA A 487 29.64 -6.22 25.53
N ALA A 488 30.79 -5.95 26.15
CA ALA A 488 30.86 -5.45 27.52
C ALA A 488 30.12 -4.12 27.76
N PRO A 489 30.33 -3.05 26.95
CA PRO A 489 29.59 -1.79 27.10
C PRO A 489 28.11 -1.87 26.69
N LEU A 490 27.73 -2.89 25.92
CA LEU A 490 26.36 -3.10 25.43
C LEU A 490 25.48 -3.92 26.41
N GLN A 491 26.09 -4.63 27.37
CA GLN A 491 25.36 -5.46 28.33
C GLN A 491 24.35 -4.68 29.18
N ARG A 492 24.56 -3.38 29.39
CA ARG A 492 23.60 -2.52 30.13
C ARG A 492 22.24 -2.40 29.44
N TRP A 493 22.15 -2.61 28.13
CA TRP A 493 20.91 -2.59 27.36
C TRP A 493 20.40 -3.99 27.01
N VAL A 494 21.06 -5.05 27.48
CA VAL A 494 20.51 -6.41 27.35
C VAL A 494 19.36 -6.53 28.34
N PRO A 495 18.13 -6.87 27.90
CA PRO A 495 16.99 -6.97 28.80
C PRO A 495 17.25 -8.03 29.88
N ASN A 496 17.34 -7.62 31.15
CA ASN A 496 17.37 -8.55 32.28
C ASN A 496 15.94 -8.91 32.68
N LEU A 497 15.63 -10.20 32.69
CA LEU A 497 14.31 -10.81 32.96
C LEU A 497 13.89 -10.70 34.44
N LEU A 498 13.91 -9.50 35.02
CA LEU A 498 13.31 -9.25 36.32
C LEU A 498 12.06 -8.38 36.13
N VAL A 499 10.93 -8.99 36.51
CA VAL A 499 9.58 -8.44 36.51
C VAL A 499 9.60 -7.02 37.06
N ALA A 500 9.29 -6.03 36.22
CA ALA A 500 9.07 -4.67 36.68
C ALA A 500 7.76 -4.65 37.49
N GLU A 501 7.87 -4.54 38.81
CA GLU A 501 6.75 -4.21 39.67
C GLU A 501 6.12 -2.90 39.20
N GLN A 502 4.80 -2.90 39.02
CA GLN A 502 4.06 -1.70 38.65
C GLN A 502 4.09 -0.73 39.82
N GLU A 503 4.86 0.35 39.70
CA GLU A 503 4.78 1.46 40.64
C GLU A 503 3.45 2.22 40.49
N PRO A 504 2.93 2.79 41.60
CA PRO A 504 1.63 3.46 41.59
C PRO A 504 1.65 4.66 40.63
N ALA A 505 0.53 4.83 39.91
CA ALA A 505 0.37 5.82 38.86
C ALA A 505 0.79 7.24 39.33
N MET A 506 1.80 7.77 38.64
CA MET A 506 2.28 9.15 38.81
C MET A 506 1.16 10.15 38.49
N GLN A 507 1.09 11.26 39.24
CA GLN A 507 0.08 12.30 39.00
C GLN A 507 0.38 13.01 37.67
N PRO A 508 -0.65 13.43 36.90
CA PRO A 508 -0.45 14.04 35.57
C PRO A 508 0.46 15.27 35.53
N ARG A 509 0.54 16.02 36.65
CA ARG A 509 1.48 17.13 36.81
C ARG A 509 2.93 16.67 36.78
N ASP A 510 3.23 15.56 37.47
CA ASP A 510 4.57 15.00 37.58
C ASP A 510 4.97 14.32 36.26
N GLU A 511 4.02 13.63 35.60
CA GLU A 511 4.21 13.02 34.28
C GLU A 511 4.55 14.08 33.20
N PHE A 512 3.95 15.27 33.30
CA PHE A 512 4.30 16.39 32.42
C PHE A 512 5.64 17.05 32.79
N ALA A 513 5.96 17.11 34.09
CA ALA A 513 7.23 17.64 34.57
C ALA A 513 8.41 16.82 34.03
N GLU A 514 8.27 15.50 33.96
CA GLU A 514 9.27 14.62 33.35
C GLU A 514 9.39 14.85 31.85
N ALA A 515 8.29 14.92 31.12
CA ALA A 515 8.30 15.19 29.68
C ALA A 515 8.96 16.55 29.35
N MET A 516 8.79 17.55 30.22
CA MET A 516 9.50 18.83 30.09
C MET A 516 11.01 18.66 30.23
N ARG A 517 11.46 17.88 31.22
CA ARG A 517 12.89 17.60 31.43
C ARG A 517 13.50 16.79 30.28
N GLU A 518 12.79 15.78 29.78
CA GLU A 518 13.18 14.98 28.59
C GLU A 518 13.44 15.88 27.37
N HIS A 519 12.64 16.94 27.19
CA HIS A 519 12.82 17.90 26.11
C HIS A 519 13.72 19.09 26.46
N GLY A 520 14.49 18.97 27.55
CA GLY A 520 15.54 19.91 27.94
C GLY A 520 15.02 21.23 28.52
N LEU A 521 13.80 21.27 29.05
CA LEU A 521 13.28 22.39 29.84
C LEU A 521 13.66 22.18 31.32
N VAL A 522 14.13 23.24 31.95
CA VAL A 522 14.48 23.24 33.37
C VAL A 522 13.20 23.47 34.18
N VAL A 523 12.81 22.47 34.96
CA VAL A 523 11.61 22.51 35.81
C VAL A 523 12.03 22.83 37.26
N GLU A 524 11.92 24.10 37.64
CA GLU A 524 12.23 24.63 38.98
C GLU A 524 11.00 25.31 39.60
N GLY A 525 10.91 25.33 40.94
CA GLY A 525 9.81 25.95 41.66
C GLY A 525 8.47 25.22 41.51
N ASP A 526 7.38 25.96 41.33
CA ASP A 526 6.02 25.43 41.21
C ASP A 526 5.64 24.93 39.80
N HIS A 527 6.59 24.85 38.88
CA HIS A 527 6.35 24.32 37.54
C HIS A 527 6.37 22.78 37.51
N PRO A 528 5.57 22.12 36.66
CA PRO A 528 4.60 22.71 35.74
C PRO A 528 3.29 23.13 36.42
N ILE A 529 2.71 24.23 35.95
CA ILE A 529 1.44 24.78 36.42
C ILE A 529 0.33 24.31 35.48
N MET A 530 -0.71 23.66 36.03
CA MET A 530 -1.84 23.08 35.31
C MET A 530 -2.98 24.10 35.05
N ASP A 531 -2.66 25.32 34.67
CA ASP A 531 -3.65 26.40 34.49
C ASP A 531 -4.10 26.59 33.04
N GLY A 532 -3.61 25.74 32.12
CA GLY A 532 -3.89 25.85 30.69
C GLY A 532 -3.27 27.09 30.02
N THR A 533 -2.42 27.82 30.74
CA THR A 533 -1.79 29.04 30.23
C THR A 533 -0.32 28.81 29.85
N LYS A 534 0.22 29.85 29.22
CA LYS A 534 1.55 29.85 28.61
C LYS A 534 2.62 30.17 29.64
N HIS A 535 3.48 29.20 29.96
CA HIS A 535 4.59 29.36 30.89
C HIS A 535 5.94 29.32 30.19
N ARG A 536 6.85 30.20 30.60
CA ARG A 536 8.22 30.28 30.09
C ARG A 536 9.17 29.73 31.14
N VAL A 537 10.06 28.85 30.73
CA VAL A 537 11.07 28.25 31.63
C VAL A 537 12.44 28.26 30.97
N PRO A 538 13.52 28.23 31.77
CA PRO A 538 14.86 28.05 31.23
C PRO A 538 14.99 26.69 30.52
N VAL A 539 16.00 26.55 29.68
CA VAL A 539 16.37 25.29 29.01
C VAL A 539 17.79 24.93 29.34
N GLU A 540 18.11 23.64 29.34
CA GLU A 540 19.43 23.17 29.71
C GLU A 540 20.53 23.71 28.77
N GLY A 541 21.61 24.19 29.40
CA GLY A 541 22.71 24.89 28.72
C GLY A 541 22.32 26.23 28.08
N GLY A 542 21.15 26.81 28.39
CA GLY A 542 20.75 28.15 27.98
C GLY A 542 21.65 29.23 28.56
N LYS A 543 21.59 30.46 28.02
CA LYS A 543 22.30 31.60 28.62
C LYS A 543 21.73 31.86 30.03
N PRO A 544 22.55 32.21 31.05
CA PRO A 544 22.04 32.49 32.38
C PRO A 544 20.96 33.59 32.34
N GLY A 545 19.74 33.26 32.81
CA GLY A 545 18.59 34.16 32.80
C GLY A 545 17.72 34.14 31.52
N ALA A 546 18.05 33.33 30.51
CA ALA A 546 17.21 33.18 29.31
C ALA A 546 16.15 32.08 29.49
N VAL A 547 14.91 32.39 29.12
CA VAL A 547 13.74 31.49 29.22
C VAL A 547 13.29 31.02 27.83
N ASP A 548 14.20 30.32 27.15
CA ASP A 548 14.02 29.84 25.77
C ASP A 548 13.13 28.57 25.68
N GLY A 549 12.66 28.07 26.82
CA GLY A 549 11.72 26.98 26.95
C GLY A 549 10.31 27.49 27.21
N PHE A 550 9.33 26.75 26.73
CA PHE A 550 7.93 27.12 26.82
C PHE A 550 7.06 25.88 27.00
N TYR A 551 6.04 25.98 27.84
CA TYR A 551 5.05 24.94 27.95
C TYR A 551 3.64 25.47 28.22
N VAL A 552 2.66 24.61 27.96
CA VAL A 552 1.25 24.77 28.38
C VAL A 552 0.80 23.44 28.93
N LEU A 553 0.12 23.43 30.08
CA LEU A 553 -0.47 22.22 30.65
C LEU A 553 -1.91 22.49 31.08
N PHE A 554 -2.85 21.79 30.47
CA PHE A 554 -4.28 21.87 30.74
C PHE A 554 -4.66 20.84 31.82
N GLY A 555 -5.39 21.28 32.85
CA GLY A 555 -5.89 20.42 33.93
C GLY A 555 -7.35 19.99 33.81
N ASP A 556 -8.09 20.54 32.85
CA ASP A 556 -9.53 20.32 32.73
C ASP A 556 -9.82 19.09 31.88
N GLY A 557 -10.28 18.00 32.51
CA GLY A 557 -10.62 16.74 31.83
C GLY A 557 -9.44 15.77 31.74
N HIS A 558 -8.96 15.44 30.53
CA HIS A 558 -7.76 14.61 30.34
C HIS A 558 -6.54 15.52 30.26
N PRO A 559 -5.58 15.44 31.22
CA PRO A 559 -4.46 16.37 31.24
C PRO A 559 -3.63 16.27 29.97
N ALA A 560 -3.42 17.40 29.32
CA ALA A 560 -2.71 17.50 28.05
C ALA A 560 -1.89 18.78 28.02
N GLY A 561 -0.81 18.81 27.25
CA GLY A 561 0.09 19.93 27.24
C GLY A 561 0.92 20.01 25.98
N ARG A 562 1.73 21.06 25.89
CA ARG A 562 2.67 21.28 24.79
C ARG A 562 3.98 21.73 25.40
N ILE A 563 5.08 21.21 24.88
CA ILE A 563 6.44 21.48 25.35
C ILE A 563 7.23 21.95 24.16
N ILE A 564 7.81 23.14 24.25
CA ILE A 564 8.61 23.72 23.18
C ILE A 564 9.96 24.15 23.75
N ASN A 565 11.03 23.68 23.13
CA ASN A 565 12.39 24.11 23.41
C ASN A 565 12.93 24.84 22.17
N HIS A 566 12.97 26.17 22.21
CA HIS A 566 13.40 26.96 21.06
C HIS A 566 14.90 26.85 20.77
N LYS A 567 15.70 26.30 21.70
CA LYS A 567 17.13 26.08 21.48
C LYS A 567 17.40 24.80 20.69
N THR A 568 16.64 23.74 20.96
CA THR A 568 16.77 22.44 20.27
C THR A 568 15.81 22.31 19.08
N GLY A 569 14.82 23.21 18.96
CA GLY A 569 13.79 23.17 17.92
C GLY A 569 12.69 22.15 18.20
N VAL A 570 12.62 21.61 19.42
CA VAL A 570 11.59 20.64 19.82
C VAL A 570 10.26 21.35 20.05
N ASP A 571 9.19 20.77 19.54
CA ASP A 571 7.81 21.21 19.70
C ASP A 571 6.91 19.98 19.83
N GLU A 572 6.81 19.47 21.06
CA GLU A 572 6.12 18.23 21.38
C GLU A 572 4.72 18.51 21.92
N LYS A 573 3.73 17.77 21.43
CA LYS A 573 2.38 17.72 22.00
C LYS A 573 2.28 16.53 22.95
N TRP A 574 1.96 16.80 24.20
CA TRP A 574 1.90 15.80 25.27
C TRP A 574 0.46 15.57 25.75
N LYS A 575 0.14 14.33 26.12
CA LYS A 575 -1.12 13.94 26.77
C LYS A 575 -0.82 12.92 27.84
N SER A 576 -1.48 13.03 29.00
CA SER A 576 -1.34 12.10 30.10
C SER A 576 -1.81 10.71 29.66
N LYS A 577 -0.96 9.70 29.85
CA LYS A 577 -1.18 8.36 29.29
C LYS A 577 -1.93 7.43 30.23
N GLY A 578 -2.16 7.84 31.48
CA GLY A 578 -2.84 7.03 32.51
C GLY A 578 -2.05 5.80 33.00
N TYR A 579 -1.12 5.30 32.19
CA TYR A 579 0.02 4.45 32.56
C TYR A 579 1.15 4.78 31.58
N ALA A 580 2.26 5.35 32.05
CA ALA A 580 3.41 5.61 31.21
C ALA A 580 4.38 4.44 31.34
N LEU A 581 4.48 3.60 30.30
CA LEU A 581 5.69 2.80 30.13
C LEU A 581 6.84 3.76 29.77
N SER A 582 7.89 3.78 30.57
CA SER A 582 9.07 4.60 30.35
C SER A 582 9.71 4.30 28.98
N SER A 583 10.55 5.20 28.48
CA SER A 583 11.33 4.99 27.25
C SER A 583 12.14 3.68 27.32
N GLU A 584 12.67 3.36 28.51
CA GLU A 584 13.34 2.10 28.83
C GLU A 584 12.38 0.90 28.77
N GLN A 585 11.18 0.99 29.33
CA GLN A 585 10.20 -0.10 29.30
C GLN A 585 9.67 -0.38 27.89
N LYS A 586 9.50 0.66 27.06
CA LYS A 586 9.14 0.50 25.64
C LYS A 586 10.26 -0.16 24.84
N ALA A 587 11.51 0.25 25.07
CA ALA A 587 12.67 -0.37 24.46
C ALA A 587 12.80 -1.84 24.91
N GLY A 588 12.50 -2.14 26.17
CA GLY A 588 12.39 -3.48 26.74
C GLY A 588 11.41 -4.37 25.97
N LEU A 589 10.16 -3.92 25.82
CA LEU A 589 9.11 -4.66 25.11
C LEU A 589 9.42 -4.85 23.62
N GLN A 590 10.00 -3.85 22.96
CA GLN A 590 10.41 -3.95 21.55
C GLN A 590 11.55 -4.95 21.36
N ALA A 591 12.56 -4.92 22.22
CA ALA A 591 13.65 -5.89 22.21
C ALA A 591 13.13 -7.32 22.51
N GLU A 592 12.17 -7.47 23.42
CA GLU A 592 11.55 -8.75 23.73
C GLU A 592 10.75 -9.30 22.53
N ALA A 593 9.92 -8.47 21.90
CA ALA A 593 9.17 -8.85 20.72
C ALA A 593 10.10 -9.27 19.56
N ALA A 594 11.18 -8.53 19.32
CA ALA A 594 12.19 -8.84 18.31
C ALA A 594 12.91 -10.17 18.62
N ALA A 595 13.32 -10.38 19.88
CA ALA A 595 13.94 -11.62 20.32
C ALA A 595 12.99 -12.83 20.19
N ASN A 596 11.70 -12.65 20.51
CA ASN A 596 10.68 -13.68 20.37
C ASN A 596 10.46 -14.04 18.88
N LEU A 597 10.42 -13.05 17.98
CA LEU A 597 10.26 -13.29 16.55
C LEU A 597 11.49 -14.00 15.94
N ALA A 598 12.70 -13.56 16.31
CA ALA A 598 13.93 -14.21 15.90
C ALA A 598 14.00 -15.68 16.39
N ARG A 599 13.56 -15.94 17.64
CA ARG A 599 13.49 -17.31 18.18
C ARG A 599 12.50 -18.19 17.41
N ARG A 600 11.34 -17.65 17.02
CA ARG A 600 10.34 -18.36 16.19
C ARG A 600 10.89 -18.65 14.79
N ALA A 601 11.59 -17.70 14.18
CA ALA A 601 12.22 -17.89 12.86
C ALA A 601 13.31 -18.98 12.91
N ALA A 602 14.19 -18.95 13.91
CA ALA A 602 15.21 -19.99 14.10
C ALA A 602 14.58 -21.37 14.39
N ALA A 603 13.54 -21.42 15.22
CA ALA A 603 12.81 -22.66 15.48
C ALA A 603 12.18 -23.24 14.20
N LEU A 604 11.66 -22.38 13.32
CA LEU A 604 11.10 -22.79 12.03
C LEU A 604 12.18 -23.35 11.08
N VAL A 605 13.38 -22.74 11.05
CA VAL A 605 14.52 -23.27 10.28
C VAL A 605 14.92 -24.65 10.79
N ILE A 606 15.10 -24.81 12.11
CA ILE A 606 15.42 -26.10 12.74
C ILE A 606 14.33 -27.14 12.41
N GLN A 607 13.06 -26.75 12.50
CA GLN A 607 11.94 -27.62 12.19
C GLN A 607 11.95 -28.05 10.72
N HIS A 608 12.23 -27.14 9.79
CA HIS A 608 12.36 -27.44 8.37
C HIS A 608 13.55 -28.38 8.09
N ASP A 609 14.70 -28.17 8.73
CA ASP A 609 15.87 -29.05 8.58
C ASP A 609 15.62 -30.44 9.17
N GLN A 610 14.95 -30.53 10.32
CA GLN A 610 14.53 -31.81 10.90
C GLN A 610 13.53 -32.54 9.98
N ALA A 611 12.57 -31.81 9.42
CA ALA A 611 11.63 -32.36 8.45
C ALA A 611 12.36 -32.82 7.17
N ALA A 612 13.31 -32.05 6.65
CA ALA A 612 14.13 -32.41 5.50
C ALA A 612 14.94 -33.70 5.76
N ALA A 613 15.58 -33.81 6.93
CA ALA A 613 16.31 -35.01 7.33
C ALA A 613 15.38 -36.24 7.44
N ARG A 614 14.20 -36.06 8.04
CA ARG A 614 13.18 -37.13 8.15
C ARG A 614 12.68 -37.58 6.78
N VAL A 615 12.40 -36.65 5.88
CA VAL A 615 11.93 -36.94 4.53
C VAL A 615 13.04 -37.60 3.70
N THR A 616 14.29 -37.18 3.88
CA THR A 616 15.47 -37.84 3.26
C THR A 616 15.60 -39.28 3.71
N ALA A 617 15.59 -39.54 5.02
CA ALA A 617 15.65 -40.89 5.56
C ALA A 617 14.44 -41.74 5.11
N GLN A 618 13.26 -41.14 5.00
CA GLN A 618 12.09 -41.83 4.46
C GLN A 618 12.29 -42.21 2.99
N LEU A 619 12.80 -41.29 2.17
CA LEU A 619 13.01 -41.51 0.74
C LEU A 619 13.91 -42.72 0.46
N GLU A 620 14.95 -42.93 1.29
CA GLU A 620 15.86 -44.09 1.21
C GLU A 620 15.15 -45.44 1.40
N THR A 621 14.00 -45.46 2.07
CA THR A 621 13.20 -46.69 2.28
C THR A 621 12.21 -46.97 1.15
N LEU A 622 11.96 -45.98 0.30
CA LEU A 622 11.00 -46.05 -0.80
C LEU A 622 11.65 -46.63 -2.05
N GLN A 623 10.81 -47.13 -2.95
CA GLN A 623 11.26 -47.67 -4.22
C GLN A 623 10.89 -46.68 -5.33
N PRO A 624 11.74 -46.47 -6.34
CA PRO A 624 11.31 -45.76 -7.54
C PRO A 624 10.06 -46.41 -8.12
N VAL A 625 9.10 -45.61 -8.58
CA VAL A 625 7.93 -46.14 -9.28
C VAL A 625 8.43 -46.85 -10.53
N ALA A 626 8.12 -48.14 -10.67
CA ALA A 626 8.44 -48.95 -11.85
C ALA A 626 7.19 -49.23 -12.70
N GLU A 627 6.05 -49.43 -12.04
CA GLU A 627 4.74 -49.60 -12.65
C GLU A 627 3.77 -48.52 -12.13
N PRO A 628 2.75 -48.10 -12.92
CA PRO A 628 1.80 -47.10 -12.48
C PRO A 628 1.09 -47.50 -11.17
N THR A 629 1.23 -46.67 -10.15
CA THR A 629 0.42 -46.79 -8.91
C THR A 629 -1.07 -46.56 -9.21
N PRO A 630 -2.00 -46.92 -8.31
CA PRO A 630 -3.44 -46.68 -8.49
C PRO A 630 -3.78 -45.24 -8.89
N TYR A 631 -3.10 -44.25 -8.28
CA TYR A 631 -3.26 -42.85 -8.63
C TYR A 631 -2.80 -42.53 -10.06
N LEU A 632 -1.62 -43.00 -10.47
CA LEU A 632 -1.08 -42.75 -11.81
C LEU A 632 -1.95 -43.41 -12.88
N ALA A 633 -2.39 -44.65 -12.63
CA ALA A 633 -3.33 -45.37 -13.49
C ALA A 633 -4.67 -44.63 -13.62
N ALA A 634 -5.25 -44.17 -12.51
CA ALA A 634 -6.49 -43.40 -12.51
C ALA A 634 -6.35 -42.05 -13.24
N LYS A 635 -5.15 -41.46 -13.25
CA LYS A 635 -4.84 -40.23 -13.99
C LYS A 635 -4.39 -40.47 -15.42
N GLY A 636 -4.18 -41.72 -15.84
CA GLY A 636 -3.77 -42.07 -17.20
C GLY A 636 -2.38 -41.55 -17.58
N VAL A 637 -1.48 -41.37 -16.60
CA VAL A 637 -0.12 -40.84 -16.81
C VAL A 637 0.94 -41.93 -16.71
N GLN A 638 2.01 -41.82 -17.49
CA GLN A 638 3.12 -42.77 -17.44
C GLN A 638 4.01 -42.53 -16.23
N VAL A 639 4.88 -43.52 -15.96
CA VAL A 639 5.86 -43.45 -14.89
C VAL A 639 7.06 -42.64 -15.37
N HIS A 640 7.40 -41.59 -14.64
CA HIS A 640 8.57 -40.76 -14.90
C HIS A 640 9.62 -40.88 -13.79
N PRO A 641 10.93 -40.80 -14.11
CA PRO A 641 11.99 -40.78 -13.10
C PRO A 641 11.77 -39.70 -12.04
N GLY A 642 12.08 -40.02 -10.79
CA GLY A 642 11.95 -39.10 -9.66
C GLY A 642 10.69 -39.28 -8.81
N ALA A 643 9.70 -40.06 -9.27
CA ALA A 643 8.60 -40.51 -8.43
C ALA A 643 8.93 -41.80 -7.69
N PHE A 644 8.43 -41.93 -6.46
CA PHE A 644 8.66 -43.07 -5.58
C PHE A 644 7.35 -43.70 -5.10
N THR A 645 7.40 -44.94 -4.64
CA THR A 645 6.26 -45.66 -4.07
C THR A 645 6.68 -46.52 -2.87
N ASP A 646 5.69 -46.93 -2.08
CA ASP A 646 5.88 -47.89 -0.99
C ASP A 646 6.07 -49.31 -1.55
N ARG A 647 6.46 -50.26 -0.69
CA ARG A 647 6.68 -51.65 -1.11
C ARG A 647 5.42 -52.34 -1.65
N GLU A 648 4.24 -51.81 -1.33
CA GLU A 648 2.95 -52.34 -1.76
C GLU A 648 2.46 -51.69 -3.06
N GLN A 649 3.20 -50.72 -3.60
CA GLN A 649 2.87 -49.91 -4.78
C GLN A 649 1.54 -49.15 -4.68
N ARG A 650 1.13 -48.77 -3.46
CA ARG A 650 -0.17 -48.09 -3.23
C ARG A 650 -0.06 -46.58 -3.25
N THR A 651 0.89 -46.04 -2.49
CA THR A 651 1.06 -44.59 -2.32
C THR A 651 2.13 -44.07 -3.28
N THR A 652 1.88 -42.93 -3.92
CA THR A 652 2.89 -42.23 -4.74
C THR A 652 3.51 -41.12 -3.93
N PHE A 653 4.84 -41.05 -3.93
CA PHE A 653 5.63 -40.08 -3.21
C PHE A 653 6.42 -39.23 -4.20
N ILE A 654 6.22 -37.92 -4.16
CA ILE A 654 6.88 -36.96 -5.05
C ILE A 654 7.82 -36.08 -4.22
N PRO A 655 9.15 -36.23 -4.36
CA PRO A 655 10.13 -35.41 -3.66
C PRO A 655 10.06 -33.95 -4.12
N ALA A 656 10.15 -33.01 -3.17
CA ALA A 656 10.19 -31.57 -3.42
C ALA A 656 11.54 -31.00 -2.96
N ILE A 657 12.32 -30.53 -3.94
CA ILE A 657 13.70 -30.08 -3.80
C ILE A 657 13.81 -28.57 -4.05
N ASP A 658 14.89 -27.94 -3.59
CA ASP A 658 15.24 -26.59 -3.99
C ASP A 658 16.15 -26.56 -5.23
N VAL A 659 16.60 -25.35 -5.61
CA VAL A 659 17.50 -25.13 -6.76
C VAL A 659 18.89 -25.74 -6.56
N ASP A 660 19.29 -25.99 -5.32
CA ASP A 660 20.56 -26.62 -4.94
C ASP A 660 20.42 -28.16 -4.84
N ASN A 661 19.27 -28.70 -5.28
CA ASN A 661 18.94 -30.12 -5.25
C ASN A 661 18.83 -30.70 -3.83
N LYS A 662 18.64 -29.87 -2.80
CA LYS A 662 18.37 -30.34 -1.43
C LYS A 662 16.90 -30.70 -1.31
N LEU A 663 16.64 -31.92 -0.82
CA LEU A 663 15.30 -32.39 -0.49
C LEU A 663 14.78 -31.71 0.77
N TRP A 664 13.68 -30.98 0.66
CA TRP A 664 13.08 -30.26 1.78
C TRP A 664 11.74 -30.82 2.22
N SER A 665 10.99 -31.41 1.28
CA SER A 665 9.66 -31.95 1.52
C SER A 665 9.33 -33.07 0.55
N MET A 666 8.19 -33.71 0.78
CA MET A 666 7.66 -34.76 -0.08
C MET A 666 6.15 -34.66 -0.09
N GLN A 667 5.55 -34.82 -1.27
CA GLN A 667 4.11 -34.95 -1.43
C GLN A 667 3.73 -36.43 -1.41
N TYR A 668 2.72 -36.76 -0.61
CA TYR A 668 2.14 -38.07 -0.44
C TYR A 668 0.82 -38.08 -1.18
N ILE A 669 0.66 -39.00 -2.12
CA ILE A 669 -0.56 -39.15 -2.92
C ILE A 669 -1.08 -40.56 -2.68
N HIS A 670 -2.17 -40.66 -1.94
CA HIS A 670 -2.79 -41.93 -1.58
C HIS A 670 -3.62 -42.50 -2.74
N GLU A 671 -4.04 -43.75 -2.60
CA GLU A 671 -4.81 -44.49 -3.62
C GLU A 671 -6.14 -43.82 -3.99
N ASP A 672 -6.78 -43.13 -3.04
CA ASP A 672 -8.01 -42.35 -3.22
C ASP A 672 -7.78 -41.00 -3.94
N GLY A 673 -6.52 -40.67 -4.23
CA GLY A 673 -6.11 -39.41 -4.82
C GLY A 673 -5.92 -38.27 -3.81
N THR A 674 -6.07 -38.54 -2.50
CA THR A 674 -5.80 -37.55 -1.44
C THR A 674 -4.33 -37.17 -1.44
N LYS A 675 -4.04 -35.87 -1.55
CA LYS A 675 -2.68 -35.32 -1.61
C LYS A 675 -2.34 -34.58 -0.32
N ARG A 676 -1.21 -34.90 0.29
CA ARG A 676 -0.69 -34.21 1.47
C ARG A 676 0.79 -33.93 1.31
N PHE A 677 1.29 -32.89 1.97
CA PHE A 677 2.73 -32.67 2.10
C PHE A 677 3.24 -33.17 3.44
N ALA A 678 4.54 -33.43 3.52
CA ALA A 678 5.20 -33.78 4.77
C ALA A 678 4.87 -32.73 5.83
N LYS A 679 4.43 -33.21 7.00
CA LYS A 679 4.13 -32.35 8.14
C LYS A 679 5.38 -31.53 8.50
N ASP A 680 5.17 -30.25 8.79
CA ASP A 680 6.22 -29.32 9.23
C ASP A 680 7.40 -29.14 8.25
N ALA A 681 7.25 -29.59 7.01
CA ALA A 681 8.26 -29.47 5.98
C ALA A 681 8.12 -28.15 5.20
N ARG A 682 9.26 -27.61 4.76
CA ARG A 682 9.32 -26.41 3.91
C ARG A 682 8.69 -26.70 2.55
N LYS A 683 7.82 -25.80 2.08
CA LYS A 683 7.17 -25.89 0.76
C LYS A 683 7.58 -24.74 -0.15
N GLU A 684 7.80 -23.57 0.43
CA GLU A 684 8.22 -22.38 -0.31
C GLU A 684 9.62 -22.54 -0.89
N GLY A 685 9.75 -22.21 -2.18
CA GLY A 685 10.99 -22.37 -2.93
C GLY A 685 11.33 -23.83 -3.29
N CYS A 686 10.40 -24.77 -3.08
CA CYS A 686 10.60 -26.18 -3.42
C CYS A 686 9.77 -26.56 -4.67
N PHE A 687 10.31 -27.46 -5.50
CA PHE A 687 9.66 -27.93 -6.73
C PHE A 687 10.04 -29.41 -7.01
N HIS A 688 9.37 -30.01 -8.00
CA HIS A 688 9.72 -31.33 -8.52
C HIS A 688 9.96 -31.22 -10.02
N ALA A 689 11.10 -31.75 -10.49
CA ALA A 689 11.44 -31.76 -11.92
C ALA A 689 11.07 -33.12 -12.54
N VAL A 690 10.00 -33.14 -13.35
CA VAL A 690 9.63 -34.32 -14.14
C VAL A 690 10.75 -34.60 -15.15
N GLY A 691 11.29 -35.82 -15.15
CA GLY A 691 12.45 -36.19 -15.99
C GLY A 691 13.81 -35.75 -15.43
N GLY A 692 13.85 -35.13 -14.25
CA GLY A 692 15.08 -34.75 -13.55
C GLY A 692 15.68 -33.39 -13.94
N LEU A 693 16.55 -32.87 -13.08
CA LEU A 693 17.19 -31.54 -13.25
C LEU A 693 18.10 -31.46 -14.48
N ASP A 694 18.78 -32.54 -14.86
CA ASP A 694 19.67 -32.55 -16.02
C ASP A 694 18.92 -32.35 -17.35
N THR A 695 17.74 -32.96 -17.45
CA THR A 695 16.84 -32.79 -18.59
C THR A 695 16.31 -31.36 -18.62
N LEU A 696 15.90 -30.84 -17.46
CA LEU A 696 15.43 -29.47 -17.31
C LEU A 696 16.50 -28.43 -17.70
N ALA A 697 17.77 -28.66 -17.34
CA ALA A 697 18.88 -27.76 -17.64
C ALA A 697 19.22 -27.70 -19.14
N ARG A 698 18.87 -28.74 -19.91
CA ARG A 698 19.10 -28.82 -21.37
C ARG A 698 17.85 -28.44 -22.17
N ALA A 699 16.70 -28.29 -21.52
CA ALA A 699 15.44 -28.00 -22.16
C ALA A 699 15.46 -26.58 -22.77
N PRO A 700 14.95 -26.40 -24.00
CA PRO A 700 14.88 -25.08 -24.64
C PRO A 700 13.82 -24.16 -24.00
N ALA A 701 12.90 -24.73 -23.22
CA ALA A 701 11.85 -24.00 -22.52
C ALA A 701 11.51 -24.70 -21.20
N LEU A 702 11.11 -23.91 -20.20
CA LEU A 702 10.59 -24.39 -18.92
C LEU A 702 9.07 -24.40 -18.96
N VAL A 703 8.47 -25.53 -18.59
CA VAL A 703 7.02 -25.69 -18.49
C VAL A 703 6.68 -25.99 -17.03
N ILE A 704 5.80 -25.18 -16.44
CA ILE A 704 5.44 -25.26 -15.02
C ILE A 704 4.01 -25.79 -14.93
N GLY A 705 3.84 -26.93 -14.26
CA GLY A 705 2.53 -27.50 -13.94
C GLY A 705 2.20 -27.31 -12.46
N GLU A 706 0.93 -27.01 -12.16
CA GLU A 706 0.46 -26.85 -10.77
C GLU A 706 0.55 -28.16 -9.96
N GLY A 707 0.30 -29.30 -10.61
CA GLY A 707 0.34 -30.62 -9.99
C GLY A 707 1.16 -31.62 -10.79
N TYR A 708 1.63 -32.68 -10.10
CA TYR A 708 2.49 -33.70 -10.71
C TYR A 708 1.88 -34.32 -11.98
N ALA A 709 0.61 -34.74 -11.95
CA ALA A 709 -0.03 -35.33 -13.12
C ALA A 709 -0.10 -34.35 -14.31
N THR A 710 -0.41 -33.08 -14.06
CA THR A 710 -0.43 -32.03 -15.10
C THR A 710 0.96 -31.85 -15.70
N ALA A 711 2.00 -31.77 -14.87
CA ALA A 711 3.39 -31.63 -15.33
C ALA A 711 3.83 -32.85 -16.16
N VAL A 712 3.45 -34.06 -15.74
CA VAL A 712 3.71 -35.30 -16.48
C VAL A 712 2.99 -35.32 -17.83
N THR A 713 1.69 -35.02 -17.87
CA THR A 713 0.93 -34.97 -19.13
C THR A 713 1.52 -33.94 -20.11
N LEU A 714 1.98 -32.79 -19.60
CA LEU A 714 2.65 -31.78 -20.42
C LEU A 714 3.99 -32.30 -20.95
N SER A 715 4.79 -32.98 -20.12
CA SER A 715 6.04 -33.59 -20.56
C SER A 715 5.79 -34.66 -21.64
N GLU A 716 4.77 -35.50 -21.48
CA GLU A 716 4.42 -36.55 -22.46
C GLU A 716 3.94 -35.97 -23.78
N ALA A 717 3.17 -34.88 -23.74
CA ALA A 717 2.65 -34.23 -24.93
C ALA A 717 3.73 -33.46 -25.72
N LEU A 718 4.73 -32.92 -25.02
CA LEU A 718 5.78 -32.10 -25.62
C LEU A 718 6.99 -32.91 -26.09
N GLY A 719 7.17 -34.13 -25.56
CA GLY A 719 8.36 -34.96 -25.77
C GLY A 719 9.54 -34.45 -24.95
#